data_AF-A0A849WFK6-F1
#
_entry.id   AF-A0A849WFK6-F1
#
_cell.length_a   1.000
_cell.length_b   1.000
_cell.length_c   1.000
_cell.angle_alpha   90.00
_cell.angle_beta   90.00
_cell.angle_gamma   90.00
#
_symmetry.space_group_name_H-M   'P 1'
#
loop_
_entity.id
_entity.type
_entity.pdbx_description
1 polymer ?
#
loop_
_entity_poly.entity_id
_entity_poly.type
_entity_poly.pdbx_seq_one_letter_code
_entity_poly.pdbx_strand_id
1 'polypeptide(L)'
;MFFTIDTRKGSALIIAMIMSIVIISLSSSAILMAVTEQRYTYNQSNKLKSRYAAEAGLAEGVKFIKDQCLLANLNYLQIDLVLDPSRVISPEERAEKVITIYNEDYIKVFYQKNLEAAVTVGEFQSLYNLGQYSAGTRILGPDDISTGKDMTGNNINSVRYVLLTSVGQFPKSGVDQKSTTFKVVYEVSTDVSKIFDYSYFINNWGWWFGDSIHCKGNARSNGSFSMSDDTKDYRPILQGRPRFENSIGIDLIGYIDDNLDGKADGQDGGMYAWNEILGRPKDGYKPANLYAGLMGQNQSPPVPQVPMPNLNNISYYESIAREKNGSIEILDLAAGTSQVIFNDGVWGDNEPNGKKHLYLEGSAQKPIKVNGVVVIQGDLVIRGYITGRGSIYCARNAYLPQRLLYKNPPVNTKGTLSQYREAKSGKETDREEWRSANVGKDLVGLFAKENIVLGDFTNDEWQNEVNKSLVDSRNKNEEDLGLDQIPGTGDVGEDNTTWDVERDAAGNVIPGSGEDYDGDGIQDRRTLQEDFYLQTGSFYYGHPDWGGNIPSKADSYRSVTYWDNNTMGTSSDRPMTLSVAQNPNPHVKYSLFPQVDAILYTNHFLAGYVQNQYLNEYFGLVNGENYTVDNTKKTTSLYSGQIVFNGSIISRNDGIYYTANKLLFNHDDRLTAETGETLGMVIPRVWKELQPISMTVE
;
A
#
# COMPACT_ATOMS: atom_id res chain seq x y z
N MET A 1 -4.46 82.35 -82.81
CA MET A 1 -5.33 81.41 -82.08
C MET A 1 -4.49 80.76 -80.99
N PHE A 2 -4.31 81.46 -79.87
CA PHE A 2 -3.56 80.97 -78.70
C PHE A 2 -4.59 80.51 -77.68
N PHE A 3 -4.65 79.20 -77.41
CA PHE A 3 -5.42 78.68 -76.28
C PHE A 3 -4.61 78.91 -75.00
N THR A 4 -5.07 79.82 -74.14
CA THR A 4 -4.70 79.87 -72.73
C THR A 4 -5.25 78.62 -72.04
N ILE A 5 -4.40 77.62 -71.83
CA ILE A 5 -4.69 76.46 -70.99
C ILE A 5 -4.77 76.94 -69.54
N ASP A 6 -5.92 76.76 -68.92
CA ASP A 6 -6.18 77.07 -67.51
C ASP A 6 -5.39 76.09 -66.62
N THR A 7 -4.17 76.49 -66.24
CA THR A 7 -3.18 75.68 -65.49
C THR A 7 -3.67 75.22 -64.11
N ARG A 8 -4.78 75.77 -63.61
CA ARG A 8 -5.40 75.39 -62.33
C ARG A 8 -6.11 74.03 -62.38
N LYS A 9 -6.60 73.60 -63.55
CA LYS A 9 -7.28 72.31 -63.71
C LYS A 9 -6.29 71.15 -63.88
N GLY A 10 -5.14 71.39 -64.51
CA GLY A 10 -4.08 70.40 -64.68
C GLY A 10 -3.36 70.05 -63.38
N SER A 11 -3.08 71.04 -62.52
CA SER A 11 -2.44 70.81 -61.22
C SER A 11 -3.35 70.08 -60.23
N ALA A 12 -4.66 70.38 -60.21
CA ALA A 12 -5.64 69.67 -59.39
C ALA A 12 -5.76 68.18 -59.80
N LEU A 13 -5.71 67.88 -61.11
CA LEU A 13 -5.73 66.50 -61.61
C LEU A 13 -4.47 65.73 -61.22
N ILE A 14 -3.28 66.35 -61.34
CA ILE A 14 -2.01 65.73 -60.93
C ILE A 14 -1.99 65.47 -59.42
N ILE A 15 -2.45 66.43 -58.60
CA ILE A 15 -2.55 66.26 -57.14
C ILE A 15 -3.54 65.13 -56.81
N ALA A 16 -4.70 65.08 -57.48
CA ALA A 16 -5.68 64.01 -57.28
C ALA A 16 -5.13 62.64 -57.68
N MET A 17 -4.36 62.54 -58.77
CA MET A 17 -3.69 61.29 -59.17
C MET A 17 -2.62 60.87 -58.15
N ILE A 18 -1.78 61.80 -57.69
CA ILE A 18 -0.75 61.51 -56.68
C ILE A 18 -1.42 61.05 -55.37
N MET A 19 -2.46 61.76 -54.92
CA MET A 19 -3.24 61.39 -53.74
C MET A 19 -3.88 60.00 -53.91
N SER A 20 -4.43 59.69 -55.08
CA SER A 20 -5.01 58.38 -55.37
C SER A 20 -3.97 57.26 -55.33
N ILE A 21 -2.77 57.49 -55.90
CA ILE A 21 -1.66 56.52 -55.84
C ILE A 21 -1.23 56.29 -54.39
N VAL A 22 -1.06 57.36 -53.60
CA VAL A 22 -0.70 57.26 -52.18
C VAL A 22 -1.76 56.49 -51.38
N ILE A 23 -3.05 56.76 -51.60
CA ILE A 23 -4.15 56.04 -50.95
C ILE A 23 -4.14 54.56 -51.33
N ILE A 24 -3.95 54.23 -52.61
CA ILE A 24 -3.86 52.83 -53.09
C ILE A 24 -2.64 52.13 -52.47
N SER A 25 -1.48 52.79 -52.43
CA SER A 25 -0.26 52.24 -51.81
C SER A 25 -0.45 51.98 -50.31
N LEU A 26 -1.00 52.96 -49.56
CA LEU A 26 -1.27 52.80 -48.12
C LEU A 26 -2.31 51.71 -47.86
N SER A 27 -3.38 51.65 -48.65
CA SER A 27 -4.41 50.61 -48.53
C SER A 27 -3.85 49.23 -48.83
N SER A 28 -3.00 49.10 -49.86
CA SER A 28 -2.34 47.84 -50.21
C SER A 28 -1.38 47.38 -49.11
N SER A 29 -0.61 48.30 -48.52
CA SER A 29 0.26 48.01 -47.37
C SER A 29 -0.53 47.58 -46.13
N ALA A 30 -1.65 48.23 -45.83
CA ALA A 30 -2.51 47.87 -44.71
C ALA A 30 -3.13 46.47 -44.90
N ILE A 31 -3.59 46.14 -46.11
CA ILE A 31 -4.10 44.80 -46.44
C ILE A 31 -2.99 43.76 -46.30
N LEU A 32 -1.79 44.03 -46.79
CA LEU A 32 -0.66 43.10 -46.69
C LEU A 32 -0.26 42.87 -45.22
N MET A 33 -0.26 43.93 -44.40
CA MET A 33 0.01 43.84 -42.96
C MET A 33 -1.06 43.01 -42.26
N ALA A 34 -2.34 43.27 -42.51
CA ALA A 34 -3.45 42.50 -41.95
C ALA A 34 -3.40 41.02 -42.34
N VAL A 35 -3.08 40.70 -43.61
CA VAL A 35 -2.90 39.31 -44.07
C VAL A 35 -1.70 38.66 -43.40
N THR A 36 -0.61 39.41 -43.19
CA THR A 36 0.60 38.90 -42.53
C THR A 36 0.35 38.63 -41.04
N GLU A 37 -0.33 39.54 -40.33
CA GLU A 37 -0.73 39.38 -38.93
C GLU A 37 -1.74 38.25 -38.76
N GLN A 38 -2.70 38.11 -39.67
CA GLN A 38 -3.66 37.01 -39.66
C GLN A 38 -2.95 35.67 -39.88
N ARG A 39 -2.01 35.58 -40.84
CA ARG A 39 -1.21 34.37 -41.06
C ARG A 39 -0.31 34.06 -39.87
N TYR A 40 0.30 35.07 -39.25
CA TYR A 40 1.12 34.89 -38.05
C TYR A 40 0.28 34.37 -36.88
N THR A 41 -0.86 35.01 -36.60
CA THR A 41 -1.81 34.60 -35.55
C THR A 41 -2.32 33.18 -35.79
N TYR A 42 -2.68 32.85 -37.04
CA TYR A 42 -3.08 31.50 -37.42
C TYR A 42 -1.97 30.48 -37.20
N ASN A 43 -0.73 30.79 -37.57
CA ASN A 43 0.44 29.93 -37.33
C ASN A 43 0.70 29.70 -35.83
N GLN A 44 0.64 30.75 -35.02
CA GLN A 44 0.82 30.65 -33.56
C GLN A 44 -0.31 29.84 -32.92
N SER A 45 -1.55 30.07 -33.34
CA SER A 45 -2.72 29.27 -32.92
C SER A 45 -2.52 27.79 -33.26
N ASN A 46 -2.09 27.45 -34.48
CA ASN A 46 -1.89 26.06 -34.86
C ASN A 46 -0.76 25.39 -34.08
N LYS A 47 0.32 26.13 -33.79
CA LYS A 47 1.43 25.65 -32.95
C LYS A 47 0.97 25.39 -31.51
N LEU A 48 0.13 26.25 -30.94
CA LEU A 48 -0.43 26.04 -29.61
C LEU A 48 -1.37 24.83 -29.58
N LYS A 49 -2.19 24.64 -30.62
CA LYS A 49 -3.09 23.49 -30.74
C LYS A 49 -2.35 22.17 -30.94
N SER A 50 -1.28 22.12 -31.73
CA SER A 50 -0.44 20.92 -31.85
C SER A 50 0.23 20.57 -30.52
N ARG A 51 0.63 21.57 -29.73
CA ARG A 51 1.14 21.38 -28.37
C ARG A 51 0.09 20.76 -27.44
N TYR A 52 -1.13 21.30 -27.39
CA TYR A 52 -2.19 20.71 -26.56
C TYR A 52 -2.53 19.26 -26.95
N ALA A 53 -2.55 18.95 -28.25
CA ALA A 53 -2.73 17.57 -28.71
C ALA A 53 -1.59 16.66 -28.22
N ALA A 54 -0.34 17.14 -28.24
CA ALA A 54 0.80 16.38 -27.75
C ALA A 54 0.81 16.23 -26.21
N GLU A 55 0.36 17.25 -25.47
CA GLU A 55 0.15 17.17 -24.00
C GLU A 55 -0.93 16.14 -23.65
N ALA A 56 -2.03 16.08 -24.41
CA ALA A 56 -3.06 15.04 -24.24
C ALA A 56 -2.49 13.63 -24.49
N GLY A 57 -1.70 13.45 -25.56
CA GLY A 57 -1.02 12.18 -25.81
C GLY A 57 0.00 11.80 -24.73
N LEU A 58 0.65 12.79 -24.11
CA LEU A 58 1.55 12.56 -22.99
C LEU A 58 0.78 12.07 -21.76
N ALA A 59 -0.37 12.69 -21.43
CA ALA A 59 -1.22 12.27 -20.32
C ALA A 59 -1.71 10.82 -20.49
N GLU A 60 -2.18 10.45 -21.69
CA GLU A 60 -2.57 9.08 -22.01
C GLU A 60 -1.40 8.10 -21.95
N GLY A 61 -0.20 8.55 -22.34
CA GLY A 61 1.01 7.73 -22.24
C GLY A 61 1.48 7.49 -20.81
N VAL A 62 1.39 8.51 -19.96
CA VAL A 62 1.67 8.36 -18.51
C VAL A 62 0.66 7.42 -17.89
N LYS A 63 -0.64 7.58 -18.22
CA LYS A 63 -1.69 6.67 -17.79
C LYS A 63 -1.36 5.23 -18.18
N PHE A 64 -1.04 4.98 -19.45
CA PHE A 64 -0.63 3.65 -19.92
C PHE A 64 0.55 3.06 -19.13
N ILE A 65 1.60 3.84 -18.83
CA ILE A 65 2.71 3.35 -18.01
C ILE A 65 2.24 3.02 -16.58
N LYS A 66 1.38 3.86 -15.98
CA LYS A 66 0.81 3.60 -14.65
C LYS A 66 0.01 2.31 -14.62
N ASP A 67 -0.90 2.14 -15.57
CA ASP A 67 -1.81 1.01 -15.64
C ASP A 67 -1.02 -0.30 -15.88
N GLN A 68 -0.08 -0.27 -16.83
CA GLN A 68 0.68 -1.46 -17.22
C GLN A 68 1.80 -1.83 -16.25
N CYS A 69 2.43 -0.86 -15.58
CA CYS A 69 3.59 -1.16 -14.73
C CYS A 69 3.24 -1.17 -13.25
N LEU A 70 2.37 -0.26 -12.80
CA LEU A 70 2.16 0.00 -11.39
C LEU A 70 0.93 -0.72 -10.84
N LEU A 71 -0.17 -0.74 -11.61
CA LEU A 71 -1.41 -1.43 -11.21
C LEU A 71 -1.30 -2.94 -11.42
N ALA A 72 -0.76 -3.37 -12.56
CA ALA A 72 -0.53 -4.79 -12.88
C ALA A 72 0.52 -5.52 -12.00
N ASN A 73 1.11 -4.82 -11.02
CA ASN A 73 2.16 -5.30 -10.11
C ASN A 73 3.28 -6.12 -10.80
N LEU A 74 3.64 -5.69 -12.01
CA LEU A 74 4.60 -6.39 -12.85
C LEU A 74 5.99 -6.28 -12.25
N ASN A 75 6.72 -7.37 -12.14
CA ASN A 75 8.16 -7.28 -11.87
C ASN A 75 8.88 -6.57 -13.04
N TYR A 76 10.10 -6.09 -12.81
CA TYR A 76 10.83 -5.33 -13.83
C TYR A 76 11.05 -6.10 -15.15
N LEU A 77 11.13 -7.44 -15.10
CA LEU A 77 11.24 -8.28 -16.29
C LEU A 77 9.92 -8.33 -17.09
N GLN A 78 8.78 -8.32 -16.39
CA GLN A 78 7.45 -8.23 -16.98
C GLN A 78 7.19 -6.83 -17.56
N ILE A 79 7.69 -5.77 -16.91
CA ILE A 79 7.68 -4.40 -17.47
C ILE A 79 8.44 -4.36 -18.79
N ASP A 80 9.63 -4.99 -18.83
CA ASP A 80 10.42 -5.09 -20.05
C ASP A 80 9.62 -5.76 -21.19
N LEU A 81 8.91 -6.85 -20.89
CA LEU A 81 8.03 -7.56 -21.82
C LEU A 81 6.82 -6.75 -22.31
N VAL A 82 6.18 -5.97 -21.42
CA VAL A 82 4.93 -5.26 -21.73
C VAL A 82 5.19 -3.96 -22.50
N LEU A 83 6.18 -3.18 -22.06
CA LEU A 83 6.54 -1.90 -22.68
C LEU A 83 7.39 -2.08 -23.93
N ASP A 84 8.23 -3.13 -23.98
CA ASP A 84 9.06 -3.46 -25.14
C ASP A 84 9.10 -4.98 -25.42
N PRO A 85 8.02 -5.52 -26.05
CA PRO A 85 7.96 -6.94 -26.42
C PRO A 85 9.09 -7.39 -27.37
N SER A 86 9.79 -6.44 -27.98
CA SER A 86 10.88 -6.68 -28.93
C SER A 86 12.25 -6.85 -28.26
N ARG A 87 12.38 -6.53 -26.96
CA ARG A 87 13.62 -6.70 -26.20
C ARG A 87 13.91 -8.19 -26.00
N VAL A 88 14.99 -8.64 -26.63
CA VAL A 88 15.55 -9.99 -26.45
C VAL A 88 16.17 -10.07 -25.06
N ILE A 89 15.45 -10.70 -24.14
CA ILE A 89 15.99 -11.25 -22.88
C ILE A 89 17.01 -12.34 -23.26
N SER A 90 18.20 -12.35 -22.65
CA SER A 90 19.33 -13.14 -23.16
C SER A 90 19.06 -14.66 -23.10
N PRO A 91 19.82 -15.49 -23.84
CA PRO A 91 19.69 -16.95 -23.84
C PRO A 91 19.82 -17.63 -22.46
N GLU A 92 20.41 -16.96 -21.46
CA GLU A 92 20.46 -17.46 -20.08
C GLU A 92 19.20 -17.15 -19.26
N GLU A 93 18.42 -16.14 -19.67
CA GLU A 93 17.21 -15.65 -18.98
C GLU A 93 15.88 -16.23 -19.56
N ARG A 94 15.91 -16.94 -20.69
CA ARG A 94 14.74 -17.62 -21.29
C ARG A 94 15.11 -18.98 -21.89
N ALA A 95 15.08 -20.05 -21.09
CA ALA A 95 15.03 -21.39 -21.66
C ALA A 95 13.64 -21.62 -22.32
N GLU A 96 13.68 -21.88 -23.63
CA GLU A 96 12.63 -22.26 -24.58
C GLU A 96 11.83 -21.17 -25.35
N LYS A 97 12.12 -21.20 -26.66
CA LYS A 97 11.41 -20.77 -27.87
C LYS A 97 11.74 -19.40 -28.50
N VAL A 98 12.12 -19.56 -29.76
CA VAL A 98 12.85 -18.68 -30.68
C VAL A 98 11.88 -17.87 -31.54
N ILE A 99 12.10 -16.55 -31.64
CA ILE A 99 11.96 -15.79 -32.88
C ILE A 99 13.05 -14.70 -32.90
N THR A 100 13.87 -14.66 -33.96
CA THR A 100 14.95 -13.69 -34.17
C THR A 100 14.47 -12.54 -35.05
N ILE A 101 14.55 -11.29 -34.59
CA ILE A 101 14.46 -10.08 -35.43
C ILE A 101 15.49 -9.03 -34.92
N TYR A 102 16.19 -8.37 -35.84
CA TYR A 102 17.21 -7.35 -35.59
C TYR A 102 16.58 -5.97 -35.30
N ASN A 103 17.14 -5.24 -34.34
CA ASN A 103 16.58 -4.04 -33.70
C ASN A 103 17.38 -2.78 -34.08
N GLU A 104 16.71 -1.76 -34.64
CA GLU A 104 17.05 -0.33 -34.50
C GLU A 104 15.73 0.47 -34.48
N ASP A 105 15.53 1.30 -33.45
CA ASP A 105 14.50 2.35 -33.32
C ASP A 105 13.00 1.97 -33.41
N TYR A 106 12.51 1.10 -32.52
CA TYR A 106 11.06 0.90 -32.38
C TYR A 106 10.47 1.69 -31.19
N ILE A 107 9.66 2.72 -31.50
CA ILE A 107 8.69 3.30 -30.56
C ILE A 107 7.38 2.53 -30.74
N LYS A 108 6.92 1.80 -29.72
CA LYS A 108 5.62 1.14 -29.77
C LYS A 108 4.52 2.20 -29.63
N VAL A 109 3.81 2.51 -30.71
CA VAL A 109 2.65 3.41 -30.68
C VAL A 109 1.47 2.63 -30.13
N PHE A 110 1.01 2.97 -28.92
CA PHE A 110 -0.11 2.30 -28.26
C PHE A 110 -1.40 3.12 -28.27
N TYR A 111 -1.32 4.43 -28.56
CA TYR A 111 -2.50 5.27 -28.83
C TYR A 111 -2.32 6.09 -30.09
N GLN A 112 -3.36 6.08 -30.94
CA GLN A 112 -3.56 7.03 -32.03
C GLN A 112 -5.04 7.43 -32.04
N LYS A 113 -5.36 8.67 -31.65
CA LYS A 113 -6.74 9.14 -31.50
C LYS A 113 -6.97 10.44 -32.28
N ASN A 114 -8.12 10.53 -32.94
CA ASN A 114 -8.61 11.78 -33.50
C ASN A 114 -9.34 12.54 -32.39
N LEU A 115 -9.02 13.82 -32.18
CA LEU A 115 -9.74 14.66 -31.22
C LEU A 115 -10.97 15.25 -31.92
N GLU A 116 -12.16 14.76 -31.57
CA GLU A 116 -13.43 15.31 -32.01
C GLU A 116 -14.10 16.04 -30.84
N ALA A 117 -14.44 17.32 -31.00
CA ALA A 117 -15.36 18.01 -30.10
C ALA A 117 -16.41 18.74 -30.92
N ALA A 118 -17.68 18.57 -30.55
CA ALA A 118 -18.77 19.38 -31.06
C ALA A 118 -18.76 20.73 -30.32
N VAL A 119 -18.36 21.81 -31.01
CA VAL A 119 -18.54 23.17 -30.51
C VAL A 119 -19.78 23.74 -31.16
N THR A 120 -20.83 24.01 -30.37
CA THR A 120 -22.03 24.68 -30.87
C THR A 120 -21.80 26.18 -30.84
N VAL A 121 -21.74 26.83 -32.02
CA VAL A 121 -21.69 28.29 -32.15
C VAL A 121 -22.89 28.72 -33.00
N GLY A 122 -24.03 28.97 -32.35
CA GLY A 122 -25.32 29.20 -33.03
C GLY A 122 -25.98 27.89 -33.52
N GLU A 123 -27.00 28.00 -34.38
CA GLU A 123 -27.78 26.86 -34.91
C GLU A 123 -27.02 25.96 -35.91
N PHE A 124 -25.71 26.12 -36.07
CA PHE A 124 -24.87 25.27 -36.90
C PHE A 124 -24.03 24.33 -36.03
N GLN A 125 -24.31 23.03 -36.10
CA GLN A 125 -23.38 21.98 -35.66
C GLN A 125 -22.41 21.68 -36.81
N SER A 126 -21.12 21.92 -36.62
CA SER A 126 -20.09 21.37 -37.51
C SER A 126 -19.00 20.68 -36.69
N LEU A 127 -18.70 19.43 -37.04
CA LEU A 127 -17.56 18.67 -36.51
C LEU A 127 -16.26 19.32 -37.02
N TYR A 128 -15.53 20.02 -36.14
CA TYR A 128 -14.18 20.47 -36.43
C TYR A 128 -13.17 19.46 -35.88
N ASN A 129 -12.28 18.95 -36.74
CA ASN A 129 -11.16 18.10 -36.33
C ASN A 129 -10.15 18.94 -35.51
N LEU A 130 -10.04 18.70 -34.20
CA LEU A 130 -9.18 19.45 -33.27
C LEU A 130 -7.70 19.04 -33.29
N GLY A 131 -7.32 18.06 -34.12
CA GLY A 131 -5.96 17.55 -34.25
C GLY A 131 -5.89 16.03 -34.08
N GLN A 132 -4.68 15.50 -34.12
CA GLN A 132 -4.41 14.10 -33.78
C GLN A 132 -3.16 14.02 -32.90
N TYR A 133 -3.07 13.00 -32.07
CA TYR A 133 -1.84 12.67 -31.38
C TYR A 133 -1.48 11.19 -31.55
N SER A 134 -0.19 10.88 -31.44
CA SER A 134 0.34 9.53 -31.28
C SER A 134 1.29 9.50 -30.10
N ALA A 135 1.11 8.52 -29.21
CA ALA A 135 1.97 8.31 -28.05
C ALA A 135 2.64 6.94 -28.13
N GLY A 136 3.89 6.85 -27.73
CA GLY A 136 4.65 5.62 -27.71
C GLY A 136 5.78 5.59 -26.69
N THR A 137 6.10 4.41 -26.18
CA THR A 137 7.09 4.20 -25.12
C THR A 137 8.27 3.38 -25.63
N ARG A 138 9.43 3.60 -25.00
CA ARG A 138 10.63 2.77 -25.16
C ARG A 138 11.36 2.69 -23.82
N ILE A 139 11.85 1.50 -23.45
CA ILE A 139 12.72 1.35 -22.29
C ILE A 139 14.13 1.80 -22.66
N LEU A 140 14.74 2.58 -21.77
CA LEU A 140 16.11 3.04 -21.94
C LEU A 140 17.09 2.06 -21.28
N GLY A 141 18.11 1.65 -22.04
CA GLY A 141 19.21 0.83 -21.54
C GLY A 141 20.35 1.67 -20.95
N PRO A 142 21.38 1.03 -20.36
CA PRO A 142 22.54 1.75 -19.82
C PRO A 142 23.30 2.59 -20.86
N ASP A 143 23.20 2.22 -22.14
CA ASP A 143 23.78 2.97 -23.26
C ASP A 143 22.97 4.22 -23.63
N ASP A 144 21.67 4.25 -23.31
CA ASP A 144 20.79 5.39 -23.53
C ASP A 144 20.89 6.43 -22.40
N ILE A 145 21.11 5.97 -21.16
CA ILE A 145 21.12 6.82 -19.97
C ILE A 145 22.09 6.29 -18.92
N SER A 146 22.99 7.16 -18.45
CA SER A 146 23.94 6.84 -17.38
C SER A 146 23.50 7.51 -16.08
N THR A 147 23.04 6.70 -15.10
CA THR A 147 22.55 7.21 -13.81
C THR A 147 23.28 6.66 -12.60
N GLY A 148 24.14 5.64 -12.78
CA GLY A 148 24.78 4.92 -11.69
C GLY A 148 23.84 4.07 -10.83
N LYS A 149 22.53 4.03 -11.16
CA LYS A 149 21.55 3.15 -10.51
C LYS A 149 21.50 1.80 -11.21
N ASP A 150 21.12 0.76 -10.47
CA ASP A 150 20.93 -0.57 -11.03
C ASP A 150 19.70 -0.61 -11.94
N MET A 151 19.90 -0.97 -13.21
CA MET A 151 18.86 -1.12 -14.22
C MET A 151 18.63 -2.57 -14.64
N THR A 152 19.18 -3.53 -13.90
CA THR A 152 19.04 -4.95 -14.21
C THR A 152 17.68 -5.48 -13.75
N GLY A 153 17.09 -4.91 -12.70
CA GLY A 153 15.85 -5.43 -12.09
C GLY A 153 16.10 -6.52 -11.04
N ASN A 154 17.37 -6.80 -10.74
CA ASN A 154 17.79 -7.86 -9.81
C ASN A 154 17.93 -7.40 -8.36
N ASN A 155 17.86 -6.09 -8.11
CA ASN A 155 17.96 -5.50 -6.77
C ASN A 155 16.62 -4.86 -6.38
N ILE A 156 16.31 -4.84 -5.09
CA ILE A 156 15.17 -4.12 -4.53
C ILE A 156 15.13 -2.66 -4.99
N ASN A 157 16.30 -2.02 -5.10
CA ASN A 157 16.48 -0.63 -5.52
C ASN A 157 16.73 -0.48 -7.04
N SER A 158 16.50 -1.52 -7.83
CA SER A 158 16.58 -1.39 -9.28
C SER A 158 15.55 -0.37 -9.78
N VAL A 159 15.88 0.29 -10.89
CA VAL A 159 15.02 1.25 -11.58
C VAL A 159 14.85 0.86 -13.04
N ARG A 160 13.81 1.37 -13.68
CA ARG A 160 13.66 1.38 -15.14
C ARG A 160 13.45 2.82 -15.58
N TYR A 161 14.02 3.18 -16.73
CA TYR A 161 13.79 4.47 -17.35
C TYR A 161 12.96 4.25 -18.60
N VAL A 162 11.85 4.97 -18.72
CA VAL A 162 10.92 4.85 -19.85
C VAL A 162 10.89 6.18 -20.58
N LEU A 163 11.28 6.17 -21.84
CA LEU A 163 11.08 7.29 -22.75
C LEU A 163 9.66 7.23 -23.30
N LEU A 164 8.84 8.21 -22.94
CA LEU A 164 7.54 8.46 -23.53
C LEU A 164 7.65 9.56 -24.59
N THR A 165 7.31 9.22 -25.82
CA THR A 165 7.23 10.15 -26.95
C THR A 165 5.78 10.41 -27.30
N SER A 166 5.35 11.67 -27.30
CA SER A 166 4.03 12.09 -27.74
C SER A 166 4.15 13.12 -28.86
N VAL A 167 3.53 12.83 -30.00
CA VAL A 167 3.52 13.72 -31.18
C VAL A 167 2.09 14.21 -31.39
N GLY A 168 1.87 15.51 -31.25
CA GLY A 168 0.60 16.17 -31.54
C GLY A 168 0.67 16.95 -32.85
N GLN A 169 -0.36 16.82 -33.69
CA GLN A 169 -0.43 17.46 -35.00
C GLN A 169 -1.71 18.27 -35.19
N PHE A 170 -1.56 19.51 -35.66
CA PHE A 170 -2.69 20.39 -35.97
C PHE A 170 -2.43 21.34 -37.16
N PRO A 171 -3.36 21.46 -38.13
CA PRO A 171 -4.49 20.54 -38.37
C PRO A 171 -4.01 19.12 -38.68
N LYS A 172 -4.92 18.15 -38.67
CA LYS A 172 -4.62 16.72 -38.94
C LYS A 172 -3.91 16.47 -40.28
N SER A 173 -4.18 17.32 -41.28
CA SER A 173 -3.51 17.30 -42.58
C SER A 173 -3.58 18.68 -43.22
N GLY A 174 -2.69 18.95 -44.18
CA GLY A 174 -2.69 20.18 -44.97
C GLY A 174 -1.38 20.96 -44.92
N VAL A 175 -1.32 22.03 -45.72
CA VAL A 175 -0.09 22.81 -45.99
C VAL A 175 0.43 23.57 -44.76
N ASP A 176 -0.44 23.84 -43.78
CA ASP A 176 -0.13 24.57 -42.54
C ASP A 176 -0.11 23.67 -41.29
N GLN A 177 0.04 22.34 -41.47
CA GLN A 177 0.19 21.42 -40.36
C GLN A 177 1.40 21.78 -39.50
N LYS A 178 1.17 21.93 -38.20
CA LYS A 178 2.19 22.00 -37.17
C LYS A 178 2.23 20.67 -36.43
N SER A 179 3.44 20.24 -36.12
CA SER A 179 3.71 19.11 -35.24
C SER A 179 4.42 19.65 -34.01
N THR A 180 4.09 19.09 -32.86
CA THR A 180 4.82 19.30 -31.61
C THR A 180 5.12 17.93 -31.03
N THR A 181 6.37 17.69 -30.66
CA THR A 181 6.81 16.42 -30.10
C THR A 181 7.31 16.63 -28.68
N PHE A 182 6.68 15.97 -27.71
CA PHE A 182 7.23 15.79 -26.38
C PHE A 182 8.01 14.48 -26.32
N LYS A 183 9.23 14.54 -25.79
CA LYS A 183 10.03 13.38 -25.40
C LYS A 183 10.32 13.51 -23.92
N VAL A 184 9.76 12.63 -23.10
CA VAL A 184 9.86 12.69 -21.65
C VAL A 184 10.41 11.39 -21.12
N VAL A 185 11.44 11.46 -20.28
CA VAL A 185 12.00 10.28 -19.60
C VAL A 185 11.41 10.21 -18.20
N TYR A 186 10.77 9.08 -17.88
CA TYR A 186 10.24 8.78 -16.56
C TYR A 186 11.11 7.75 -15.83
N GLU A 187 11.26 7.91 -14.52
CA GLU A 187 11.74 6.84 -13.65
C GLU A 187 10.57 5.96 -13.24
N VAL A 188 10.69 4.66 -13.47
CA VAL A 188 9.82 3.63 -12.92
C VAL A 188 10.63 2.94 -11.84
N SER A 189 10.27 3.18 -10.58
CA SER A 189 10.94 2.60 -9.43
C SER A 189 9.96 2.35 -8.30
N THR A 190 10.36 1.54 -7.31
CA THR A 190 9.57 1.30 -6.11
C THR A 190 10.13 2.07 -4.91
N ASP A 191 9.27 2.40 -3.95
CA ASP A 191 9.65 2.86 -2.63
C ASP A 191 9.16 1.92 -1.54
N VAL A 192 9.73 2.06 -0.36
CA VAL A 192 9.17 1.40 0.83
C VAL A 192 7.85 2.06 1.18
N SER A 193 6.84 1.22 1.46
CA SER A 193 5.51 1.75 1.77
C SER A 193 5.51 2.54 3.07
N LYS A 194 4.87 3.71 3.04
CA LYS A 194 4.71 4.58 4.21
C LYS A 194 3.59 4.11 5.15
N ILE A 195 2.86 3.05 4.81
CA ILE A 195 1.82 2.49 5.69
C ILE A 195 2.39 1.91 6.99
N PHE A 196 3.69 1.58 7.01
CA PHE A 196 4.37 1.06 8.20
C PHE A 196 4.72 2.14 9.24
N ASP A 197 4.55 3.43 8.91
CA ASP A 197 4.68 4.56 9.85
C ASP A 197 3.48 4.69 10.81
N TYR A 198 2.48 3.83 10.65
CA TYR A 198 1.23 3.82 11.43
C TYR A 198 1.18 2.58 12.32
N SER A 199 0.67 2.73 13.54
CA SER A 199 0.34 1.58 14.40
C SER A 199 -0.83 0.79 13.85
N TYR A 200 -1.76 1.49 13.17
CA TYR A 200 -2.98 0.95 12.61
C TYR A 200 -3.25 1.63 11.27
N PHE A 201 -3.30 0.86 10.19
CA PHE A 201 -3.59 1.31 8.84
C PHE A 201 -4.66 0.41 8.23
N ILE A 202 -5.72 1.04 7.70
CA ILE A 202 -6.77 0.39 6.94
C ILE A 202 -6.81 1.00 5.54
N ASN A 203 -6.75 0.17 4.51
CA ASN A 203 -6.78 0.65 3.13
C ASN A 203 -8.19 1.03 2.65
N ASN A 204 -9.21 0.62 3.39
CA ASN A 204 -10.60 0.98 3.19
C ASN A 204 -11.10 1.91 4.32
N TRP A 205 -12.38 1.83 4.71
CA TRP A 205 -12.95 2.51 5.87
C TRP A 205 -12.40 1.93 7.16
N GLY A 206 -11.85 2.79 8.02
CA GLY A 206 -11.40 2.42 9.36
C GLY A 206 -12.45 2.75 10.41
N TRP A 207 -12.45 2.03 11.55
CA TRP A 207 -13.26 2.42 12.70
C TRP A 207 -12.70 1.98 14.04
N TRP A 208 -13.05 2.73 15.09
CA TRP A 208 -12.78 2.40 16.49
C TRP A 208 -14.03 2.58 17.35
N PHE A 209 -14.83 1.52 17.46
CA PHE A 209 -16.05 1.50 18.29
C PHE A 209 -15.77 1.04 19.72
N GLY A 210 -14.92 1.80 20.42
CA GLY A 210 -14.59 1.52 21.82
C GLY A 210 -13.90 2.67 22.54
N ASP A 211 -14.44 3.07 23.70
CA ASP A 211 -13.78 4.04 24.60
C ASP A 211 -12.47 3.48 25.21
N SER A 212 -12.32 2.16 25.15
CA SER A 212 -11.19 1.40 25.67
C SER A 212 -10.06 1.21 24.66
N ILE A 213 -10.16 1.79 23.46
CA ILE A 213 -9.11 1.73 22.44
C ILE A 213 -8.06 2.81 22.71
N HIS A 214 -6.80 2.41 22.71
CA HIS A 214 -5.64 3.28 22.89
C HIS A 214 -4.67 3.05 21.74
N CYS A 215 -4.31 4.10 21.02
CA CYS A 215 -3.27 4.07 20.00
C CYS A 215 -2.07 4.91 20.43
N LYS A 216 -0.90 4.29 20.50
CA LYS A 216 0.40 4.92 20.71
C LYS A 216 1.16 4.86 19.39
N GLY A 217 1.18 5.99 18.69
CA GLY A 217 1.53 6.08 17.29
C GLY A 217 0.35 6.58 16.46
N ASN A 218 0.54 6.59 15.15
CA ASN A 218 -0.42 7.15 14.20
C ASN A 218 -1.43 6.08 13.76
N ALA A 219 -2.63 6.52 13.41
CA ALA A 219 -3.65 5.67 12.82
C ALA A 219 -4.12 6.25 11.49
N ARG A 220 -4.48 5.40 10.54
CA ARG A 220 -4.87 5.86 9.21
C ARG A 220 -5.93 4.97 8.57
N SER A 221 -6.82 5.62 7.82
CA SER A 221 -7.68 5.01 6.82
C SER A 221 -7.42 5.68 5.47
N ASN A 222 -7.35 4.90 4.39
CA ASN A 222 -7.41 5.45 3.03
C ASN A 222 -8.83 5.78 2.60
N GLY A 223 -9.88 5.32 3.30
CA GLY A 223 -11.25 5.80 3.17
C GLY A 223 -11.63 6.81 4.26
N SER A 224 -12.82 6.61 4.84
CA SER A 224 -13.30 7.34 6.03
C SER A 224 -12.86 6.63 7.31
N PHE A 225 -12.65 7.38 8.38
CA PHE A 225 -12.38 6.82 9.71
C PHE A 225 -13.50 7.18 10.70
N SER A 226 -14.15 6.19 11.31
CA SER A 226 -15.22 6.44 12.27
C SER A 226 -14.88 6.05 13.71
N MET A 227 -15.12 6.97 14.64
CA MET A 227 -15.15 6.73 16.09
C MET A 227 -16.58 6.81 16.64
N SER A 228 -17.58 6.74 15.78
CA SER A 228 -18.99 6.80 16.15
C SER A 228 -19.81 5.83 15.32
N ASP A 229 -20.82 5.23 15.94
CA ASP A 229 -21.88 4.54 15.22
C ASP A 229 -23.22 5.26 15.43
N ASP A 230 -24.30 4.71 14.87
CA ASP A 230 -25.65 5.28 14.96
C ASP A 230 -26.18 5.42 16.40
N THR A 231 -25.53 4.77 17.37
CA THR A 231 -25.97 4.66 18.75
C THR A 231 -25.07 5.39 19.73
N LYS A 232 -23.77 5.54 19.41
CA LYS A 232 -22.77 6.03 20.36
C LYS A 232 -21.59 6.71 19.69
N ASP A 233 -21.24 7.87 20.26
CA ASP A 233 -19.94 8.51 20.12
C ASP A 233 -18.91 7.82 21.02
N TYR A 234 -17.98 7.09 20.43
CA TYR A 234 -16.84 6.53 21.17
C TYR A 234 -15.73 7.59 21.31
N ARG A 235 -14.96 7.46 22.39
CA ARG A 235 -13.88 8.39 22.78
C ARG A 235 -12.58 7.61 22.99
N PRO A 236 -11.95 7.07 21.93
CA PRO A 236 -10.66 6.39 22.04
C PRO A 236 -9.55 7.37 22.46
N ILE A 237 -8.43 6.83 22.93
CA ILE A 237 -7.24 7.61 23.28
C ILE A 237 -6.21 7.50 22.15
N LEU A 238 -5.84 8.63 21.56
CA LEU A 238 -4.85 8.73 20.50
C LEU A 238 -3.62 9.50 20.99
N GLN A 239 -2.45 8.88 20.86
CA GLN A 239 -1.15 9.47 21.17
C GLN A 239 -0.29 9.40 19.91
N GLY A 240 -0.56 10.31 18.97
CA GLY A 240 0.17 10.44 17.71
C GLY A 240 1.67 10.63 17.91
N ARG A 241 2.44 10.35 16.85
CA ARG A 241 3.89 10.48 16.82
C ARG A 241 4.31 11.23 15.55
N PRO A 242 5.28 12.16 15.62
CA PRO A 242 5.75 12.86 14.43
C PRO A 242 6.17 11.90 13.31
N ARG A 243 5.93 12.29 12.06
CA ARG A 243 6.35 11.52 10.87
C ARG A 243 7.61 12.11 10.27
N PHE A 244 8.29 11.31 9.44
CA PHE A 244 9.58 11.66 8.84
C PHE A 244 9.62 11.19 7.39
N GLU A 245 10.30 11.96 6.53
CA GLU A 245 10.45 11.64 5.11
C GLU A 245 11.32 10.40 4.88
N ASN A 246 12.41 10.27 5.66
CA ASN A 246 13.35 9.15 5.52
C ASN A 246 14.12 8.87 6.82
N SER A 247 14.89 7.81 6.84
CA SER A 247 15.87 7.54 7.89
C SER A 247 17.17 6.96 7.32
N ILE A 248 18.27 7.17 8.04
CA ILE A 248 19.57 6.55 7.74
C ILE A 248 20.09 5.93 9.04
N GLY A 249 20.05 4.61 9.14
CA GLY A 249 20.40 3.92 10.37
C GLY A 249 19.40 4.29 11.48
N ILE A 250 19.88 4.95 12.54
CA ILE A 250 19.02 5.39 13.65
C ILE A 250 18.46 6.80 13.45
N ASP A 251 19.05 7.58 12.55
CA ASP A 251 18.76 9.01 12.37
C ASP A 251 17.46 9.18 11.56
N LEU A 252 16.57 10.05 12.03
CA LEU A 252 15.30 10.40 11.40
C LEU A 252 15.46 11.72 10.65
N ILE A 253 15.07 11.74 9.37
CA ILE A 253 15.37 12.85 8.45
C ILE A 253 14.08 13.38 7.83
N GLY A 254 13.98 14.70 7.73
CA GLY A 254 12.84 15.38 7.10
C GLY A 254 11.60 15.28 7.98
N TYR A 255 11.65 15.95 9.13
CA TYR A 255 10.50 16.08 10.02
C TYR A 255 9.27 16.61 9.27
N ILE A 256 8.14 15.91 9.40
CA ILE A 256 6.87 16.33 8.83
C ILE A 256 6.07 17.05 9.91
N ASP A 257 5.91 18.36 9.71
CA ASP A 257 5.15 19.28 10.56
C ASP A 257 3.68 19.25 10.13
N ASP A 258 2.92 18.32 10.70
CA ASP A 258 1.54 18.06 10.34
C ASP A 258 0.60 19.15 10.90
N ASN A 259 0.92 19.74 12.05
CA ASN A 259 0.10 20.77 12.71
C ASN A 259 0.52 22.24 12.44
N LEU A 260 1.60 22.45 11.67
CA LEU A 260 2.17 23.74 11.30
C LEU A 260 2.73 24.55 12.49
N ASP A 261 3.15 23.89 13.56
CA ASP A 261 3.81 24.51 14.73
C ASP A 261 5.34 24.36 14.73
N GLY A 262 5.89 23.62 13.76
CA GLY A 262 7.30 23.29 13.63
C GLY A 262 7.70 22.08 14.49
N LYS A 263 8.90 22.10 15.07
CA LYS A 263 9.37 21.04 16.00
C LYS A 263 9.04 21.36 17.47
N ALA A 264 8.17 22.34 17.73
CA ALA A 264 8.19 23.10 18.98
C ALA A 264 7.83 22.27 20.21
N ASP A 265 6.91 21.31 20.05
CA ASP A 265 6.43 20.48 21.16
C ASP A 265 6.55 18.96 20.93
N GLY A 266 6.87 18.54 19.70
CA GLY A 266 6.95 17.13 19.31
C GLY A 266 5.59 16.42 19.37
N GLN A 267 4.50 17.16 19.22
CA GLN A 267 3.10 16.71 19.26
C GLN A 267 2.46 16.60 17.86
N ASP A 268 3.26 16.31 16.84
CA ASP A 268 2.78 15.92 15.51
C ASP A 268 2.33 14.46 15.43
N GLY A 269 1.70 14.12 14.31
CA GLY A 269 1.12 12.81 14.10
C GLY A 269 -0.26 12.67 14.71
N GLY A 270 -1.03 11.66 14.29
CA GLY A 270 -2.40 11.54 14.71
C GLY A 270 -3.19 10.50 13.93
N MET A 271 -4.43 10.85 13.63
CA MET A 271 -5.35 10.05 12.85
C MET A 271 -5.54 10.71 11.50
N TYR A 272 -5.44 9.90 10.45
CA TYR A 272 -5.52 10.34 9.07
C TYR A 272 -6.66 9.60 8.37
N ALA A 273 -7.47 10.32 7.61
CA ALA A 273 -8.44 9.75 6.69
C ALA A 273 -8.37 10.52 5.38
N TRP A 274 -8.43 9.82 4.25
CA TRP A 274 -8.49 10.49 2.95
C TRP A 274 -9.84 11.19 2.73
N ASN A 275 -10.94 10.59 3.17
CA ASN A 275 -12.27 11.14 2.99
C ASN A 275 -12.70 12.01 4.19
N GLU A 276 -13.20 11.38 5.27
CA GLU A 276 -13.64 12.08 6.48
C GLU A 276 -13.27 11.34 7.77
N ILE A 277 -13.27 12.07 8.89
CA ILE A 277 -13.16 11.50 10.24
C ILE A 277 -14.44 11.80 11.00
N LEU A 278 -15.16 10.77 11.43
CA LEU A 278 -16.40 10.85 12.21
C LEU A 278 -16.10 10.62 13.69
N GLY A 279 -16.66 11.48 14.55
CA GLY A 279 -16.41 11.46 15.99
C GLY A 279 -15.10 12.18 16.39
N ARG A 280 -14.69 12.01 17.65
CA ARG A 280 -13.45 12.59 18.19
C ARG A 280 -12.86 11.75 19.32
N PRO A 281 -11.53 11.75 19.49
CA PRO A 281 -10.89 11.08 20.63
C PRO A 281 -11.23 11.76 21.96
N LYS A 282 -10.85 11.12 23.07
CA LYS A 282 -11.11 11.58 24.44
C LYS A 282 -10.46 12.94 24.76
N ASP A 283 -11.20 13.80 25.46
CA ASP A 283 -10.77 15.15 25.88
C ASP A 283 -9.42 15.13 26.62
N GLY A 284 -8.52 16.05 26.25
CA GLY A 284 -7.14 16.12 26.76
C GLY A 284 -6.09 15.48 25.84
N TYR A 285 -6.52 14.64 24.89
CA TYR A 285 -5.76 14.27 23.69
C TYR A 285 -6.32 15.15 22.57
N LYS A 286 -5.63 16.27 22.30
CA LYS A 286 -6.26 17.41 21.61
C LYS A 286 -6.65 17.09 20.16
N PRO A 287 -7.78 17.65 19.67
CA PRO A 287 -8.28 17.54 18.29
C PRO A 287 -7.47 18.34 17.24
N ALA A 288 -6.17 18.58 17.46
CA ALA A 288 -5.28 19.18 16.45
C ALA A 288 -4.64 18.12 15.53
N ASN A 289 -4.86 16.84 15.83
CA ASN A 289 -4.17 15.70 15.23
C ASN A 289 -5.15 14.79 14.45
N LEU A 290 -6.26 15.38 13.97
CA LEU A 290 -7.22 14.74 13.09
C LEU A 290 -7.06 15.37 11.70
N TYR A 291 -6.59 14.57 10.75
CA TYR A 291 -6.28 15.01 9.39
C TYR A 291 -7.22 14.29 8.43
N ALA A 292 -8.19 15.01 7.88
CA ALA A 292 -9.21 14.49 6.97
C ALA A 292 -9.17 15.23 5.63
N GLY A 293 -9.55 14.57 4.53
CA GLY A 293 -9.60 15.18 3.19
C GLY A 293 -11.00 15.63 2.75
N LEU A 294 -11.35 15.31 1.49
CA LEU A 294 -12.25 16.04 0.56
C LEU A 294 -13.63 16.49 1.10
N MET A 295 -14.16 15.86 2.15
CA MET A 295 -15.48 16.16 2.70
C MET A 295 -15.49 16.52 4.21
N GLY A 296 -14.34 16.53 4.87
CA GLY A 296 -14.25 16.77 6.32
C GLY A 296 -14.45 18.22 6.74
N GLN A 297 -15.18 18.44 7.86
CA GLN A 297 -15.24 19.76 8.54
C GLN A 297 -13.96 20.12 9.32
N ASN A 298 -13.01 19.20 9.43
CA ASN A 298 -11.76 19.42 10.17
C ASN A 298 -10.76 20.22 9.34
N GLN A 299 -10.30 21.35 9.90
CA GLN A 299 -9.39 22.29 9.26
C GLN A 299 -7.98 21.68 9.15
N SER A 300 -7.68 21.01 8.03
CA SER A 300 -6.31 20.61 7.67
C SER A 300 -6.16 20.46 6.15
N PRO A 301 -4.95 20.55 5.60
CA PRO A 301 -4.73 20.32 4.17
C PRO A 301 -5.23 18.92 3.77
N PRO A 302 -5.75 18.74 2.54
CA PRO A 302 -6.17 17.45 2.04
C PRO A 302 -5.05 16.40 2.19
N VAL A 303 -5.37 15.27 2.82
CA VAL A 303 -4.43 14.15 2.96
C VAL A 303 -4.63 13.20 1.78
N PRO A 304 -3.64 12.98 0.89
CA PRO A 304 -3.77 12.04 -0.22
C PRO A 304 -3.78 10.59 0.29
N GLN A 305 -4.38 9.65 -0.45
CA GLN A 305 -4.27 8.21 -0.17
C GLN A 305 -2.80 7.78 -0.11
N VAL A 306 -2.46 6.81 0.75
CA VAL A 306 -1.12 6.22 0.81
C VAL A 306 -1.17 4.86 0.14
N PRO A 307 -0.41 4.62 -0.94
CA PRO A 307 -0.42 3.34 -1.63
C PRO A 307 -0.13 2.17 -0.68
N MET A 308 -0.98 1.15 -0.72
CA MET A 308 -0.75 -0.13 -0.06
C MET A 308 -0.06 -1.08 -1.05
N PRO A 309 1.01 -1.79 -0.65
CA PRO A 309 1.62 -2.85 -1.42
C PRO A 309 0.61 -3.94 -1.79
N ASN A 310 0.99 -4.77 -2.75
CA ASN A 310 0.24 -5.98 -3.07
C ASN A 310 1.20 -7.17 -3.12
N LEU A 311 0.91 -8.21 -2.34
CA LEU A 311 1.67 -9.46 -2.25
C LEU A 311 1.29 -10.53 -3.30
N ASN A 312 0.57 -10.20 -4.37
CA ASN A 312 0.20 -11.18 -5.40
C ASN A 312 1.38 -11.85 -6.07
N ASN A 313 2.50 -11.14 -6.20
CA ASN A 313 3.74 -11.72 -6.69
C ASN A 313 4.64 -12.17 -5.52
N ILE A 314 4.33 -13.34 -4.95
CA ILE A 314 5.14 -13.90 -3.87
C ILE A 314 6.55 -14.32 -4.35
N SER A 315 6.71 -14.61 -5.64
CA SER A 315 7.98 -15.08 -6.22
C SER A 315 9.12 -14.07 -6.10
N TYR A 316 8.80 -12.78 -6.04
CA TYR A 316 9.78 -11.74 -5.71
C TYR A 316 10.37 -11.95 -4.30
N TYR A 317 9.53 -12.26 -3.32
CA TYR A 317 10.00 -12.52 -1.96
C TYR A 317 10.71 -13.88 -1.84
N GLU A 318 10.33 -14.86 -2.65
CA GLU A 318 11.01 -16.16 -2.73
C GLU A 318 12.46 -16.00 -3.21
N SER A 319 12.70 -15.18 -4.24
CA SER A 319 14.06 -14.95 -4.76
C SER A 319 14.95 -14.28 -3.70
N ILE A 320 14.43 -13.28 -3.00
CA ILE A 320 15.13 -12.61 -1.89
C ILE A 320 15.40 -13.58 -0.75
N ALA A 321 14.40 -14.36 -0.34
CA ALA A 321 14.54 -15.32 0.75
C ALA A 321 15.67 -16.33 0.48
N ARG A 322 15.78 -16.80 -0.76
CA ARG A 322 16.89 -17.67 -1.20
C ARG A 322 18.22 -16.95 -1.22
N GLU A 323 18.29 -15.77 -1.84
CA GLU A 323 19.54 -14.99 -1.93
C GLU A 323 20.11 -14.67 -0.54
N LYS A 324 19.24 -14.35 0.42
CA LYS A 324 19.62 -14.01 1.80
C LYS A 324 19.74 -15.23 2.72
N ASN A 325 19.55 -16.45 2.22
CA ASN A 325 19.55 -17.69 3.00
C ASN A 325 18.63 -17.62 4.23
N GLY A 326 17.39 -17.19 4.02
CA GLY A 326 16.38 -17.12 5.06
C GLY A 326 16.19 -18.47 5.75
N SER A 327 15.98 -18.44 7.07
CA SER A 327 15.77 -19.68 7.83
C SER A 327 14.76 -19.53 8.96
N ILE A 328 14.12 -20.66 9.27
CA ILE A 328 13.35 -20.85 10.50
C ILE A 328 13.94 -22.00 11.29
N GLU A 329 14.16 -21.74 12.58
CA GLU A 329 14.73 -22.67 13.55
C GLU A 329 13.88 -22.70 14.83
N ILE A 330 13.85 -23.83 15.53
CA ILE A 330 13.38 -23.90 16.92
C ILE A 330 14.61 -24.03 17.81
N LEU A 331 14.89 -23.00 18.61
CA LEU A 331 16.03 -23.03 19.52
C LEU A 331 15.78 -23.97 20.70
N ASP A 332 16.85 -24.39 21.37
CA ASP A 332 16.81 -24.94 22.72
C ASP A 332 17.83 -24.18 23.56
N LEU A 333 17.36 -23.14 24.25
CA LEU A 333 18.22 -22.23 25.01
C LEU A 333 18.88 -22.93 26.21
N ALA A 334 18.27 -24.01 26.71
CA ALA A 334 18.83 -24.79 27.82
C ALA A 334 19.95 -25.72 27.33
N ALA A 335 19.77 -26.33 26.16
CA ALA A 335 20.77 -27.22 25.56
C ALA A 335 21.83 -26.48 24.73
N GLY A 336 21.59 -25.22 24.36
CA GLY A 336 22.43 -24.48 23.42
C GLY A 336 22.38 -25.05 21.99
N THR A 337 21.26 -25.67 21.60
CA THR A 337 21.08 -26.31 20.29
C THR A 337 19.97 -25.63 19.49
N SER A 338 19.83 -26.04 18.22
CA SER A 338 18.79 -25.55 17.32
C SER A 338 18.29 -26.70 16.45
N GLN A 339 16.99 -26.79 16.27
CA GLN A 339 16.34 -27.62 15.25
C GLN A 339 15.99 -26.73 14.06
N VAL A 340 16.69 -26.91 12.94
CA VAL A 340 16.35 -26.25 11.68
C VAL A 340 15.04 -26.83 11.14
N ILE A 341 14.06 -25.97 10.87
CA ILE A 341 12.82 -26.36 10.17
C ILE A 341 13.07 -26.31 8.66
N PHE A 342 13.62 -25.20 8.17
CA PHE A 342 14.18 -25.04 6.81
C PHE A 342 15.19 -23.88 6.79
N ASN A 343 16.05 -23.84 5.78
CA ASN A 343 17.17 -22.88 5.68
C ASN A 343 17.52 -22.47 4.23
N ASP A 344 16.63 -22.74 3.29
CA ASP A 344 16.69 -22.37 1.87
C ASP A 344 15.74 -21.22 1.53
N GLY A 345 15.22 -20.52 2.54
CA GLY A 345 14.39 -19.33 2.42
C GLY A 345 12.91 -19.59 2.13
N VAL A 346 12.55 -20.71 1.52
CA VAL A 346 11.17 -20.97 1.08
C VAL A 346 10.69 -22.31 1.63
N TRP A 347 9.48 -22.30 2.16
CA TRP A 347 8.76 -23.50 2.56
C TRP A 347 7.60 -23.77 1.58
N GLY A 348 7.54 -24.97 1.03
CA GLY A 348 6.47 -25.49 0.18
C GLY A 348 6.89 -25.90 -1.24
N ASP A 349 8.15 -25.66 -1.59
CA ASP A 349 8.73 -25.93 -2.91
C ASP A 349 9.47 -27.29 -3.00
N ASN A 350 10.12 -27.74 -1.92
CA ASN A 350 11.02 -28.91 -1.92
C ASN A 350 10.74 -29.93 -0.80
N GLU A 351 9.59 -29.80 -0.12
CA GLU A 351 9.30 -30.53 1.10
C GLU A 351 8.91 -31.98 0.82
N PRO A 352 9.28 -32.91 1.72
CA PRO A 352 8.81 -34.27 1.64
C PRO A 352 7.29 -34.33 1.58
N ASN A 353 6.77 -35.09 0.62
CA ASN A 353 5.34 -35.28 0.34
C ASN A 353 4.59 -34.00 -0.08
N GLY A 354 5.29 -32.96 -0.54
CA GLY A 354 4.65 -31.75 -1.07
C GLY A 354 3.94 -30.89 -0.02
N LYS A 355 4.45 -30.88 1.22
CA LYS A 355 3.92 -30.07 2.32
C LYS A 355 4.03 -28.60 2.01
N LYS A 356 2.91 -27.90 1.89
CA LYS A 356 2.88 -26.45 1.63
C LYS A 356 2.60 -25.62 2.87
N HIS A 357 1.90 -26.19 3.84
CA HIS A 357 1.48 -25.49 5.05
C HIS A 357 2.51 -25.70 6.16
N LEU A 358 2.65 -24.71 7.04
CA LEU A 358 3.64 -24.74 8.11
C LEU A 358 3.02 -24.36 9.46
N TYR A 359 3.30 -25.18 10.47
CA TYR A 359 2.97 -24.88 11.85
C TYR A 359 4.25 -24.57 12.65
N LEU A 360 4.23 -23.46 13.38
CA LEU A 360 5.32 -23.01 14.23
C LEU A 360 4.82 -22.72 15.64
N GLU A 361 5.38 -23.42 16.61
CA GLU A 361 5.15 -23.17 18.03
C GLU A 361 6.46 -22.97 18.78
N GLY A 362 6.57 -21.86 19.49
CA GLY A 362 7.70 -21.57 20.37
C GLY A 362 7.33 -21.55 21.85
N SER A 363 8.26 -21.92 22.72
CA SER A 363 8.15 -21.73 24.17
C SER A 363 9.23 -20.77 24.68
N ALA A 364 9.14 -20.32 25.94
CA ALA A 364 10.15 -19.43 26.50
C ALA A 364 11.58 -20.00 26.46
N GLN A 365 11.74 -21.33 26.54
CA GLN A 365 13.05 -22.01 26.40
C GLN A 365 13.36 -22.46 24.99
N LYS A 366 12.34 -22.61 24.15
CA LYS A 366 12.47 -23.05 22.77
C LYS A 366 11.78 -22.08 21.82
N PRO A 367 12.25 -20.83 21.71
CA PRO A 367 11.61 -19.86 20.83
C PRO A 367 11.80 -20.24 19.36
N ILE A 368 10.86 -19.81 18.53
CA ILE A 368 10.99 -19.80 17.08
C ILE A 368 12.02 -18.72 16.74
N LYS A 369 13.10 -19.06 16.04
CA LYS A 369 14.07 -18.10 15.54
C LYS A 369 13.82 -17.88 14.05
N VAL A 370 13.59 -16.63 13.68
CA VAL A 370 13.49 -16.19 12.29
C VAL A 370 14.77 -15.44 11.94
N ASN A 371 15.37 -15.79 10.82
CA ASN A 371 16.55 -15.12 10.29
C ASN A 371 16.29 -14.66 8.86
N GLY A 372 16.20 -13.35 8.66
CA GLY A 372 16.02 -12.75 7.34
C GLY A 372 14.61 -12.91 6.78
N VAL A 373 14.51 -12.96 5.45
CA VAL A 373 13.24 -13.09 4.72
C VAL A 373 12.97 -14.56 4.48
N VAL A 374 11.76 -15.01 4.80
CA VAL A 374 11.30 -16.37 4.49
C VAL A 374 9.91 -16.34 3.86
N VAL A 375 9.63 -17.31 2.99
CA VAL A 375 8.33 -17.46 2.31
C VAL A 375 7.73 -18.82 2.64
N ILE A 376 6.40 -18.85 2.79
CA ILE A 376 5.60 -20.06 2.99
C ILE A 376 4.54 -20.08 1.89
N GLN A 377 4.59 -21.08 1.00
CA GLN A 377 3.69 -21.17 -0.16
C GLN A 377 2.25 -21.57 0.19
N GLY A 378 2.04 -22.16 1.36
CA GLY A 378 0.71 -22.48 1.90
C GLY A 378 0.29 -21.54 3.02
N ASP A 379 -0.51 -22.08 3.94
CA ASP A 379 -0.95 -21.39 5.14
C ASP A 379 0.10 -21.49 6.26
N LEU A 380 0.15 -20.47 7.12
CA LEU A 380 0.99 -20.44 8.32
C LEU A 380 0.14 -20.46 9.58
N VAL A 381 0.41 -21.37 10.52
CA VAL A 381 -0.10 -21.29 11.89
C VAL A 381 1.07 -21.01 12.82
N ILE A 382 1.04 -19.89 13.53
CA ILE A 382 2.15 -19.46 14.39
C ILE A 382 1.69 -18.99 15.76
N ARG A 383 2.36 -19.45 16.82
CA ARG A 383 2.11 -19.01 18.20
C ARG A 383 3.35 -19.18 19.09
N GLY A 384 3.32 -18.55 20.26
CA GLY A 384 4.34 -18.77 21.27
C GLY A 384 5.42 -17.69 21.28
N TYR A 385 6.64 -18.08 21.63
CA TYR A 385 7.78 -17.17 21.66
C TYR A 385 8.55 -17.18 20.33
N ILE A 386 8.88 -15.99 19.84
CA ILE A 386 9.65 -15.76 18.62
C ILE A 386 10.87 -14.86 18.92
N THR A 387 11.96 -15.05 18.20
CA THR A 387 13.19 -14.27 18.31
C THR A 387 13.85 -14.06 16.96
N GLY A 388 14.74 -13.07 16.89
CA GLY A 388 15.44 -12.70 15.67
C GLY A 388 14.79 -11.52 14.96
N ARG A 389 15.26 -11.29 13.74
CA ARG A 389 14.88 -10.14 12.91
C ARG A 389 14.62 -10.64 11.50
N GLY A 390 13.44 -10.35 10.96
CA GLY A 390 13.04 -10.93 9.68
C GLY A 390 11.58 -10.71 9.30
N SER A 391 11.21 -11.28 8.17
CA SER A 391 9.86 -11.20 7.60
C SER A 391 9.42 -12.58 7.13
N ILE A 392 8.24 -13.02 7.54
CA ILE A 392 7.59 -14.23 7.07
C ILE A 392 6.48 -13.82 6.11
N TYR A 393 6.65 -14.17 4.84
CA TYR A 393 5.66 -14.01 3.79
C TYR A 393 4.86 -15.30 3.63
N CYS A 394 3.54 -15.21 3.67
CA CYS A 394 2.63 -16.33 3.50
C CYS A 394 1.80 -16.11 2.24
N ALA A 395 1.87 -17.04 1.29
CA ALA A 395 1.16 -16.94 0.02
C ALA A 395 -0.36 -17.20 0.16
N ARG A 396 -0.82 -17.62 1.34
CA ARG A 396 -2.23 -17.77 1.70
C ARG A 396 -2.54 -17.04 3.02
N ASN A 397 -3.21 -17.72 3.96
CA ASN A 397 -3.63 -17.16 5.24
C ASN A 397 -2.58 -17.39 6.34
N ALA A 398 -2.41 -16.41 7.22
CA ALA A 398 -1.63 -16.56 8.45
C ALA A 398 -2.57 -16.58 9.68
N TYR A 399 -2.43 -17.60 10.50
CA TYR A 399 -3.26 -17.87 11.66
C TYR A 399 -2.47 -17.67 12.93
N LEU A 400 -2.97 -16.81 13.80
CA LEU A 400 -2.50 -16.64 15.17
C LEU A 400 -3.59 -17.22 16.08
N PRO A 401 -3.56 -18.53 16.41
CA PRO A 401 -4.55 -19.14 17.29
C PRO A 401 -4.42 -18.65 18.74
N GLN A 402 -3.25 -18.11 19.09
CA GLN A 402 -2.94 -17.56 20.40
C GLN A 402 -1.80 -16.54 20.30
N ARG A 403 -1.39 -15.98 21.44
CA ARG A 403 -0.30 -15.00 21.58
C ARG A 403 0.95 -15.33 20.77
N LEU A 404 1.56 -14.28 20.24
CA LEU A 404 2.91 -14.29 19.69
C LEU A 404 3.75 -13.28 20.45
N LEU A 405 4.88 -13.71 21.02
CA LEU A 405 5.66 -12.94 21.99
C LEU A 405 7.12 -12.88 21.58
N TYR A 406 7.71 -11.69 21.61
CA TYR A 406 9.16 -11.56 21.45
C TYR A 406 9.91 -12.13 22.65
N LYS A 407 10.96 -12.90 22.38
CA LYS A 407 11.84 -13.47 23.42
C LYS A 407 12.79 -12.40 24.00
N ASN A 408 13.25 -11.50 23.14
CA ASN A 408 14.12 -10.37 23.41
C ASN A 408 13.45 -9.08 22.91
N PRO A 409 12.36 -8.66 23.58
CA PRO A 409 11.58 -7.49 23.15
C PRO A 409 12.36 -6.18 23.30
N PRO A 410 11.96 -5.12 22.57
CA PRO A 410 12.39 -3.75 22.84
C PRO A 410 12.17 -3.32 24.30
N VAL A 411 13.10 -2.52 24.83
CA VAL A 411 13.07 -1.98 26.18
C VAL A 411 12.38 -0.61 26.23
N ASN A 412 11.77 -0.28 27.37
CA ASN A 412 11.20 1.03 27.64
C ASN A 412 12.29 2.02 28.10
N THR A 413 12.36 3.22 27.51
CA THR A 413 13.25 4.31 28.01
C THR A 413 12.48 5.42 28.74
N LYS A 414 11.16 5.38 28.73
CA LYS A 414 10.30 6.32 29.44
C LYS A 414 10.29 5.94 30.92
N GLY A 415 10.73 6.82 31.81
CA GLY A 415 10.67 6.65 33.27
C GLY A 415 9.26 6.53 33.89
N THR A 416 8.25 6.20 33.08
CA THR A 416 6.91 5.74 33.50
C THR A 416 6.86 4.21 33.54
N LEU A 417 5.79 3.63 34.13
CA LEU A 417 5.58 2.17 34.30
C LEU A 417 6.20 1.32 33.16
N SER A 418 6.98 0.29 33.53
CA SER A 418 7.79 -0.62 32.68
C SER A 418 7.06 -1.37 31.55
N GLN A 419 5.78 -1.08 31.33
CA GLN A 419 4.85 -1.82 30.48
C GLN A 419 4.63 -1.22 29.08
N TYR A 420 5.55 -0.40 28.53
CA TYR A 420 5.40 0.20 27.20
C TYR A 420 6.69 0.13 26.38
N ARG A 421 6.63 -0.34 25.12
CA ARG A 421 7.78 -0.37 24.20
C ARG A 421 7.79 0.90 23.36
N GLU A 422 8.11 2.02 23.99
CA GLU A 422 8.03 3.32 23.32
C GLU A 422 9.19 4.23 23.72
N ALA A 423 9.51 5.16 22.82
CA ALA A 423 10.39 6.28 23.12
C ALA A 423 9.82 7.16 24.23
N LYS A 424 10.72 7.81 24.98
CA LYS A 424 10.42 8.66 26.12
C LYS A 424 9.40 9.77 25.80
N SER A 425 9.52 10.40 24.64
CA SER A 425 8.56 11.36 24.09
C SER A 425 8.48 11.26 22.58
N GLY A 426 7.63 12.06 21.93
CA GLY A 426 7.52 12.17 20.47
C GLY A 426 8.70 12.88 19.82
N LYS A 427 9.58 13.52 20.60
CA LYS A 427 10.74 14.26 20.08
C LYS A 427 11.69 13.35 19.32
N GLU A 428 12.18 13.85 18.19
CA GLU A 428 13.16 13.21 17.30
C GLU A 428 14.31 12.55 18.09
N THR A 429 15.00 13.32 18.93
CA THR A 429 16.14 12.83 19.73
C THR A 429 15.78 11.67 20.65
N ASP A 430 14.63 11.71 21.32
CA ASP A 430 14.20 10.64 22.23
C ASP A 430 13.87 9.35 21.46
N ARG A 431 13.39 9.48 20.22
CA ARG A 431 13.06 8.35 19.34
C ARG A 431 14.30 7.73 18.73
N GLU A 432 15.26 8.54 18.29
CA GLU A 432 16.56 8.07 17.78
C GLU A 432 17.36 7.35 18.89
N GLU A 433 17.38 7.90 20.11
CA GLU A 433 17.95 7.23 21.29
C GLU A 433 17.28 5.87 21.56
N TRP A 434 15.95 5.82 21.44
CA TRP A 434 15.19 4.57 21.60
C TRP A 434 15.50 3.56 20.48
N ARG A 435 15.58 3.99 19.21
CA ARG A 435 15.97 3.14 18.08
C ARG A 435 17.36 2.55 18.29
N SER A 436 18.31 3.39 18.70
CA SER A 436 19.69 2.98 19.02
C SER A 436 19.75 1.92 20.11
N ALA A 437 19.01 2.10 21.21
CA ALA A 437 18.94 1.14 22.31
C ALA A 437 18.29 -0.21 21.92
N ASN A 438 17.51 -0.23 20.84
CA ASN A 438 16.69 -1.38 20.43
C ASN A 438 17.09 -1.99 19.08
N VAL A 439 18.23 -1.61 18.50
CA VAL A 439 18.70 -2.13 17.21
C VAL A 439 18.88 -3.64 17.20
N GLY A 440 19.35 -4.23 18.31
CA GLY A 440 19.58 -5.68 18.44
C GLY A 440 18.39 -6.46 19.02
N LYS A 441 17.21 -5.86 19.11
CA LYS A 441 16.00 -6.48 19.69
C LYS A 441 15.17 -7.16 18.62
N ASP A 442 14.34 -8.10 19.05
CA ASP A 442 13.48 -8.86 18.15
C ASP A 442 12.54 -7.93 17.37
N LEU A 443 12.34 -8.25 16.10
CA LEU A 443 11.38 -7.57 15.21
C LEU A 443 11.04 -8.49 14.05
N VAL A 444 9.81 -9.00 14.03
CA VAL A 444 9.34 -9.90 12.97
C VAL A 444 8.09 -9.34 12.33
N GLY A 445 8.04 -9.37 11.00
CA GLY A 445 6.81 -9.11 10.26
C GLY A 445 6.17 -10.40 9.74
N LEU A 446 4.84 -10.45 9.84
CA LEU A 446 3.97 -11.48 9.29
C LEU A 446 3.15 -10.84 8.17
N PHE A 447 3.43 -11.26 6.95
CA PHE A 447 2.87 -10.69 5.72
C PHE A 447 2.05 -11.77 5.02
N ALA A 448 0.73 -11.68 5.06
CA ALA A 448 -0.16 -12.63 4.40
C ALA A 448 -0.67 -12.05 3.07
N LYS A 449 -0.60 -12.83 2.00
CA LYS A 449 -1.23 -12.47 0.73
C LYS A 449 -2.74 -12.38 0.90
N GLU A 450 -3.33 -13.31 1.63
CA GLU A 450 -4.77 -13.37 1.82
C GLU A 450 -5.15 -12.70 3.15
N ASN A 451 -5.44 -13.50 4.19
CA ASN A 451 -5.96 -13.04 5.46
C ASN A 451 -5.01 -13.29 6.63
N ILE A 452 -5.14 -12.46 7.67
CA ILE A 452 -4.64 -12.77 9.01
C ILE A 452 -5.82 -13.08 9.91
N VAL A 453 -5.78 -14.24 10.57
CA VAL A 453 -6.86 -14.74 11.42
C VAL A 453 -6.38 -14.82 12.87
N LEU A 454 -7.01 -14.06 13.76
CA LEU A 454 -6.69 -14.02 15.20
C LEU A 454 -7.70 -14.83 16.01
N GLY A 455 -7.21 -15.72 16.87
CA GLY A 455 -8.04 -16.53 17.77
C GLY A 455 -8.60 -17.80 17.13
N ASP A 456 -9.68 -18.33 17.71
CA ASP A 456 -10.29 -19.60 17.28
C ASP A 456 -11.40 -19.41 16.25
N PHE A 457 -11.07 -19.42 14.96
CA PHE A 457 -12.08 -19.26 13.89
C PHE A 457 -13.09 -20.42 13.83
N THR A 458 -12.81 -21.55 14.50
CA THR A 458 -13.73 -22.70 14.56
C THR A 458 -14.80 -22.54 15.64
N ASN A 459 -14.73 -21.46 16.42
CA ASN A 459 -15.66 -21.17 17.50
C ASN A 459 -16.90 -20.41 17.02
N ASP A 460 -18.09 -20.88 17.38
CA ASP A 460 -19.36 -20.26 16.96
C ASP A 460 -19.49 -18.78 17.38
N GLU A 461 -18.99 -18.38 18.56
CA GLU A 461 -19.01 -16.99 19.00
C GLU A 461 -18.07 -16.12 18.16
N TRP A 462 -16.85 -16.62 17.89
CA TRP A 462 -15.92 -15.96 16.97
C TRP A 462 -16.57 -15.73 15.62
N GLN A 463 -17.20 -16.77 15.07
CA GLN A 463 -17.88 -16.75 13.78
C GLN A 463 -19.02 -15.73 13.76
N ASN A 464 -19.85 -15.75 14.80
CA ASN A 464 -20.97 -14.83 14.93
C ASN A 464 -20.52 -13.36 15.03
N GLU A 465 -19.48 -13.07 15.82
CA GLU A 465 -18.99 -11.71 15.95
C GLU A 465 -18.31 -11.24 14.66
N VAL A 466 -17.36 -12.00 14.10
CA VAL A 466 -16.67 -11.64 12.86
C VAL A 466 -17.65 -11.46 11.70
N ASN A 467 -18.67 -12.32 11.58
CA ASN A 467 -19.69 -12.17 10.54
C ASN A 467 -20.46 -10.85 10.63
N LYS A 468 -20.67 -10.29 11.83
CA LYS A 468 -21.27 -8.93 11.98
C LYS A 468 -20.40 -7.87 11.32
N SER A 469 -19.07 -7.97 11.44
CA SER A 469 -18.15 -7.05 10.75
C SER A 469 -18.21 -7.27 9.26
N LEU A 470 -18.17 -8.53 8.79
CA LEU A 470 -18.21 -8.81 7.37
C LEU A 470 -19.46 -8.22 6.71
N VAL A 471 -20.64 -8.29 7.38
CA VAL A 471 -21.91 -7.78 6.81
C VAL A 471 -22.11 -6.27 6.99
N ASP A 472 -21.21 -5.60 7.71
CA ASP A 472 -21.31 -4.16 7.95
C ASP A 472 -21.16 -3.39 6.64
N SER A 473 -22.00 -2.37 6.42
CA SER A 473 -21.95 -1.59 5.19
C SER A 473 -20.62 -0.89 4.96
N ARG A 474 -19.87 -0.61 6.04
CA ARG A 474 -18.53 -0.01 6.00
C ARG A 474 -17.44 -1.00 5.61
N ASN A 475 -17.74 -2.30 5.70
CA ASN A 475 -16.91 -3.41 5.24
C ASN A 475 -17.34 -3.96 3.89
N LYS A 476 -18.29 -3.29 3.20
CA LYS A 476 -18.61 -3.61 1.81
C LYS A 476 -17.31 -3.49 1.01
N ASN A 477 -16.81 -4.63 0.58
CA ASN A 477 -15.66 -4.77 -0.28
C ASN A 477 -16.07 -5.36 -1.63
N GLU A 478 -17.32 -5.14 -2.03
CA GLU A 478 -17.72 -5.44 -3.40
C GLU A 478 -16.84 -4.58 -4.30
N GLU A 479 -16.13 -5.25 -5.19
CA GLU A 479 -15.31 -4.62 -6.23
C GLU A 479 -16.22 -3.95 -7.26
N ASP A 480 -16.81 -2.83 -6.84
CA ASP A 480 -17.64 -1.82 -7.54
C ASP A 480 -17.35 -0.47 -6.85
N LEU A 481 -16.05 -0.15 -6.79
CA LEU A 481 -15.44 0.85 -5.91
C LEU A 481 -15.26 2.23 -6.57
N GLY A 482 -15.64 2.36 -7.85
CA GLY A 482 -15.45 3.60 -8.60
C GLY A 482 -13.99 3.98 -8.86
N LEU A 483 -13.76 5.24 -9.20
CA LEU A 483 -12.46 5.73 -9.67
C LEU A 483 -11.43 5.90 -8.56
N ASP A 484 -11.87 6.18 -7.34
CA ASP A 484 -11.00 6.34 -6.17
C ASP A 484 -10.65 5.03 -5.46
N GLN A 485 -11.27 3.92 -5.89
CA GLN A 485 -11.10 2.57 -5.35
C GLN A 485 -11.47 2.47 -3.86
N ILE A 486 -12.39 3.31 -3.38
CA ILE A 486 -12.90 3.30 -2.01
C ILE A 486 -14.43 3.21 -2.05
N PRO A 487 -15.02 2.22 -1.38
CA PRO A 487 -16.46 2.07 -1.34
C PRO A 487 -17.11 3.23 -0.57
N GLY A 488 -18.32 3.59 -0.96
CA GLY A 488 -19.19 4.55 -0.28
C GLY A 488 -18.82 6.02 -0.44
N THR A 489 -18.08 6.41 -1.49
CA THR A 489 -17.63 7.81 -1.70
C THR A 489 -18.55 8.58 -2.65
N GLY A 490 -19.40 7.88 -3.41
CA GLY A 490 -20.35 8.41 -4.37
C GLY A 490 -19.68 8.94 -5.64
N ASP A 491 -18.51 8.41 -6.01
CA ASP A 491 -17.77 8.84 -7.18
C ASP A 491 -18.24 8.12 -8.47
N VAL A 492 -17.60 8.43 -9.60
CA VAL A 492 -18.03 7.87 -10.89
C VAL A 492 -17.55 6.44 -10.98
N GLY A 493 -18.47 5.52 -11.29
CA GLY A 493 -18.15 4.11 -11.43
C GLY A 493 -18.70 3.28 -10.27
N GLU A 494 -18.95 3.89 -9.12
CA GLU A 494 -19.47 3.18 -7.95
C GLU A 494 -20.95 2.78 -8.07
N ASP A 495 -21.31 1.63 -7.49
CA ASP A 495 -22.64 1.01 -7.46
C ASP A 495 -23.28 0.88 -8.87
N ASN A 496 -22.45 0.77 -9.90
CA ASN A 496 -22.92 0.80 -11.28
C ASN A 496 -23.28 -0.61 -11.81
N THR A 497 -23.02 -1.67 -11.01
CA THR A 497 -23.22 -3.10 -11.32
C THR A 497 -22.28 -3.66 -12.39
N THR A 498 -21.31 -2.88 -12.85
CA THR A 498 -20.26 -3.28 -13.79
C THR A 498 -18.94 -3.30 -13.06
N TRP A 499 -18.23 -4.42 -13.17
CA TRP A 499 -16.86 -4.50 -12.67
C TRP A 499 -15.90 -3.85 -13.66
N ASP A 500 -15.53 -2.60 -13.37
CA ASP A 500 -14.73 -1.74 -14.21
C ASP A 500 -13.24 -2.08 -14.05
N VAL A 501 -12.84 -3.21 -14.65
CA VAL A 501 -11.45 -3.72 -14.65
C VAL A 501 -10.82 -3.70 -16.02
N GLU A 502 -9.49 -3.59 -16.04
CA GLU A 502 -8.73 -3.74 -17.27
C GLU A 502 -8.54 -5.23 -17.59
N ARG A 503 -8.49 -5.52 -18.89
CA ARG A 503 -8.29 -6.87 -19.40
C ARG A 503 -7.13 -6.91 -20.37
N ASP A 504 -6.36 -7.98 -20.32
CA ASP A 504 -5.30 -8.26 -21.28
C ASP A 504 -5.86 -8.55 -22.68
N ALA A 505 -4.98 -8.74 -23.66
CA ALA A 505 -5.38 -9.05 -25.03
C ALA A 505 -6.13 -10.39 -25.18
N ALA A 506 -6.06 -11.27 -24.17
CA ALA A 506 -6.77 -12.53 -24.10
C ALA A 506 -8.12 -12.43 -23.34
N GLY A 507 -8.44 -11.26 -22.79
CA GLY A 507 -9.66 -11.00 -22.03
C GLY A 507 -9.58 -11.36 -20.54
N ASN A 508 -8.41 -11.79 -20.06
CA ASN A 508 -8.19 -12.02 -18.64
C ASN A 508 -8.09 -10.68 -17.92
N VAL A 509 -8.61 -10.61 -16.70
CA VAL A 509 -8.45 -9.42 -15.86
C VAL A 509 -6.98 -9.20 -15.59
N ILE A 510 -6.55 -7.94 -15.60
CA ILE A 510 -5.21 -7.56 -15.18
C ILE A 510 -5.26 -7.41 -13.64
N PRO A 511 -4.59 -8.30 -12.88
CA PRO A 511 -4.38 -8.16 -11.43
C PRO A 511 -4.13 -6.72 -10.97
N GLY A 512 -5.02 -6.16 -10.17
CA GLY A 512 -4.83 -4.87 -9.49
C GLY A 512 -5.35 -3.68 -10.29
N SER A 513 -6.00 -3.94 -11.42
CA SER A 513 -6.47 -2.90 -12.34
C SER A 513 -7.92 -2.52 -12.09
N GLY A 514 -8.23 -1.23 -12.25
CA GLY A 514 -9.60 -0.73 -12.09
C GLY A 514 -10.17 -1.10 -10.73
N GLU A 515 -11.28 -1.84 -10.71
CA GLU A 515 -11.95 -2.28 -9.48
C GLU A 515 -11.46 -3.62 -8.91
N ASP A 516 -10.58 -4.37 -9.60
CA ASP A 516 -9.89 -5.57 -9.09
C ASP A 516 -8.81 -5.14 -8.11
N TYR A 517 -9.25 -4.74 -6.92
CA TYR A 517 -8.41 -3.98 -6.02
C TYR A 517 -7.39 -4.89 -5.34
N ASP A 518 -7.74 -6.14 -4.99
CA ASP A 518 -6.77 -7.08 -4.38
C ASP A 518 -5.87 -7.72 -5.41
N GLY A 519 -6.23 -7.60 -6.67
CA GLY A 519 -5.47 -8.01 -7.82
C GLY A 519 -5.39 -9.50 -8.00
N ASP A 520 -6.30 -10.27 -7.42
CA ASP A 520 -6.35 -11.69 -7.70
C ASP A 520 -6.96 -11.98 -9.10
N GLY A 521 -7.55 -10.97 -9.74
CA GLY A 521 -8.15 -11.05 -11.06
C GLY A 521 -9.56 -11.66 -11.05
N ILE A 522 -10.20 -11.75 -9.88
CA ILE A 522 -11.52 -12.32 -9.64
C ILE A 522 -12.39 -11.24 -8.98
N GLN A 523 -13.60 -11.04 -9.51
CA GLN A 523 -14.51 -10.09 -8.89
C GLN A 523 -14.97 -10.64 -7.55
N ASP A 524 -14.48 -10.06 -6.48
CA ASP A 524 -14.93 -10.37 -5.14
C ASP A 524 -16.09 -9.47 -4.76
N ARG A 525 -17.26 -10.09 -4.55
CA ARG A 525 -18.42 -9.36 -4.04
C ARG A 525 -18.30 -9.06 -2.57
N ARG A 526 -17.63 -9.93 -1.82
CA ARG A 526 -17.39 -9.75 -0.40
C ARG A 526 -16.41 -10.77 0.16
N THR A 527 -15.65 -10.38 1.19
CA THR A 527 -15.01 -11.36 2.06
C THR A 527 -16.09 -12.15 2.79
N LEU A 528 -16.01 -13.47 2.67
CA LEU A 528 -16.88 -14.43 3.32
C LEU A 528 -16.17 -15.12 4.47
N GLN A 529 -16.95 -15.73 5.35
CA GLN A 529 -16.41 -16.43 6.51
C GLN A 529 -15.59 -17.65 6.09
N GLU A 530 -15.95 -18.26 4.96
CA GLU A 530 -15.26 -19.39 4.33
C GLU A 530 -13.82 -19.06 3.93
N ASP A 531 -13.50 -17.79 3.68
CA ASP A 531 -12.16 -17.34 3.30
C ASP A 531 -11.15 -17.49 4.46
N PHE A 532 -11.66 -17.56 5.69
CA PHE A 532 -10.87 -17.80 6.90
C PHE A 532 -10.71 -19.29 7.22
N TYR A 533 -11.40 -20.18 6.52
CA TYR A 533 -11.37 -21.59 6.87
C TYR A 533 -10.15 -22.28 6.32
N LEU A 534 -9.46 -23.01 7.21
CA LEU A 534 -8.68 -24.15 6.77
C LEU A 534 -9.62 -25.17 6.13
N GLN A 535 -9.17 -25.86 5.08
CA GLN A 535 -9.96 -26.93 4.47
C GLN A 535 -10.42 -27.93 5.54
N THR A 536 -11.67 -28.38 5.50
CA THR A 536 -12.20 -29.23 6.58
C THR A 536 -11.36 -30.50 6.76
N GLY A 537 -10.94 -30.78 8.00
CA GLY A 537 -10.08 -31.92 8.31
C GLY A 537 -8.60 -31.74 7.94
N SER A 538 -8.20 -30.55 7.46
CA SER A 538 -6.83 -30.31 6.97
C SER A 538 -5.79 -30.03 8.03
N PHE A 539 -6.14 -29.86 9.31
CA PHE A 539 -5.17 -29.52 10.35
C PHE A 539 -5.22 -30.50 11.53
N TYR A 540 -4.17 -31.31 11.67
CA TYR A 540 -3.92 -32.17 12.83
C TYR A 540 -2.46 -32.65 12.81
N TYR A 541 -1.99 -33.25 13.90
CA TYR A 541 -0.66 -33.82 14.01
C TYR A 541 -0.43 -34.97 13.01
N GLY A 542 0.57 -34.80 12.14
CA GLY A 542 0.90 -35.78 11.11
C GLY A 542 0.06 -35.65 9.84
N HIS A 543 -0.69 -34.56 9.67
CA HIS A 543 -1.36 -34.26 8.39
C HIS A 543 -0.33 -34.22 7.24
N PRO A 544 -0.62 -34.84 6.08
CA PRO A 544 0.33 -34.94 4.97
C PRO A 544 0.79 -33.59 4.42
N ASP A 545 -0.10 -32.58 4.41
CA ASP A 545 0.19 -31.27 3.81
C ASP A 545 0.84 -30.26 4.77
N TRP A 546 0.95 -30.61 6.06
CA TRP A 546 1.54 -29.74 7.09
C TRP A 546 2.93 -30.21 7.52
N GLY A 547 3.85 -29.26 7.65
CA GLY A 547 5.12 -29.48 8.33
C GLY A 547 5.30 -28.66 9.61
N GLY A 548 6.55 -28.47 9.99
CA GLY A 548 6.93 -27.80 11.22
C GLY A 548 6.77 -28.68 12.46
N ASN A 549 6.43 -28.07 13.59
CA ASN A 549 6.48 -28.72 14.91
C ASN A 549 5.09 -28.86 15.58
N ILE A 550 4.10 -29.36 14.84
CA ILE A 550 2.75 -29.61 15.36
C ILE A 550 2.83 -30.51 16.62
N PRO A 551 2.18 -30.15 17.74
CA PRO A 551 2.16 -30.97 18.94
C PRO A 551 1.41 -32.28 18.71
N SER A 552 1.92 -33.39 19.26
CA SER A 552 1.35 -34.73 19.05
C SER A 552 -0.10 -34.93 19.50
N LYS A 553 -0.62 -34.01 20.33
CA LYS A 553 -2.01 -34.01 20.81
C LYS A 553 -2.95 -33.14 19.98
N ALA A 554 -2.45 -32.43 18.96
CA ALA A 554 -3.27 -31.56 18.13
C ALA A 554 -4.08 -32.41 17.15
N ASP A 555 -5.39 -32.51 17.38
CA ASP A 555 -6.35 -33.20 16.52
C ASP A 555 -7.23 -32.25 15.70
N SER A 556 -7.11 -30.94 15.92
CA SER A 556 -7.80 -29.87 15.19
C SER A 556 -7.11 -28.53 15.40
N TYR A 557 -7.54 -27.49 14.68
CA TYR A 557 -7.07 -26.11 14.90
C TYR A 557 -7.39 -25.62 16.32
N ARG A 558 -8.59 -25.93 16.81
CA ARG A 558 -9.03 -25.61 18.16
C ARG A 558 -8.11 -26.18 19.23
N SER A 559 -7.41 -27.26 18.95
CA SER A 559 -6.52 -27.91 19.91
C SER A 559 -5.29 -27.08 20.24
N VAL A 560 -4.97 -26.08 19.41
CA VAL A 560 -3.81 -25.18 19.53
C VAL A 560 -4.20 -23.72 19.83
N THR A 561 -5.38 -23.46 20.39
CA THR A 561 -5.84 -22.11 20.77
C THR A 561 -5.62 -21.78 22.25
N TYR A 562 -4.96 -22.67 23.00
CA TYR A 562 -4.79 -22.58 24.46
C TYR A 562 -3.38 -22.19 24.91
N TRP A 563 -3.30 -21.53 26.07
CA TRP A 563 -2.05 -21.13 26.74
C TRP A 563 -2.04 -21.55 28.22
N ASP A 564 -0.88 -21.95 28.75
CA ASP A 564 -0.73 -22.26 30.18
C ASP A 564 -0.65 -20.98 31.01
N ASN A 565 -1.81 -20.46 31.38
CA ASN A 565 -1.89 -19.25 32.19
C ASN A 565 -1.47 -19.45 33.66
N ASN A 566 -0.93 -20.62 34.04
CA ASN A 566 -0.31 -20.81 35.35
C ASN A 566 1.22 -20.63 35.31
N THR A 567 1.86 -20.78 34.15
CA THR A 567 3.31 -20.68 34.00
C THR A 567 3.79 -19.37 33.39
N MET A 568 2.88 -18.42 33.14
CA MET A 568 3.20 -17.13 32.54
C MET A 568 4.28 -16.35 33.30
N GLY A 569 5.22 -15.79 32.55
CA GLY A 569 6.34 -15.02 33.10
C GLY A 569 7.40 -15.86 33.81
N THR A 570 7.27 -17.19 33.79
CA THR A 570 8.29 -18.11 34.27
C THR A 570 9.09 -18.69 33.10
N SER A 571 10.19 -19.38 33.41
CA SER A 571 10.93 -20.16 32.42
C SER A 571 10.12 -21.30 31.78
N SER A 572 8.96 -21.67 32.37
CA SER A 572 8.07 -22.73 31.88
C SER A 572 6.87 -22.18 31.09
N ASP A 573 6.86 -20.88 30.76
CA ASP A 573 5.81 -20.25 29.98
C ASP A 573 5.76 -20.84 28.56
N ARG A 574 4.57 -21.32 28.17
CA ARG A 574 4.38 -22.05 26.92
C ARG A 574 2.92 -22.11 26.46
N PRO A 575 2.70 -22.27 25.14
CA PRO A 575 1.43 -22.73 24.61
C PRO A 575 1.03 -24.11 25.16
N MET A 576 -0.28 -24.35 25.23
CA MET A 576 -0.86 -25.65 25.58
C MET A 576 -1.55 -26.28 24.38
N THR A 577 -1.59 -27.61 24.37
CA THR A 577 -2.39 -28.38 23.42
C THR A 577 -3.39 -29.23 24.18
N LEU A 578 -4.67 -29.05 23.89
CA LEU A 578 -5.77 -29.81 24.48
C LEU A 578 -6.57 -30.44 23.34
N SER A 579 -6.85 -31.75 23.40
CA SER A 579 -7.71 -32.34 22.37
C SER A 579 -9.15 -31.81 22.50
N VAL A 580 -9.93 -31.86 21.42
CA VAL A 580 -11.32 -31.39 21.44
C VAL A 580 -12.15 -32.12 22.49
N ALA A 581 -11.89 -33.41 22.68
CA ALA A 581 -12.55 -34.23 23.71
C ALA A 581 -12.16 -33.85 25.15
N GLN A 582 -10.99 -33.24 25.35
CA GLN A 582 -10.48 -32.86 26.68
C GLN A 582 -10.99 -31.51 27.16
N ASN A 583 -11.49 -30.65 26.27
CA ASN A 583 -12.01 -29.35 26.68
C ASN A 583 -13.06 -28.79 25.70
N PRO A 584 -14.37 -28.99 25.96
CA PRO A 584 -15.43 -28.47 25.10
C PRO A 584 -15.70 -26.97 25.31
N ASN A 585 -15.21 -26.33 26.38
CA ASN A 585 -15.61 -24.97 26.75
C ASN A 585 -14.59 -23.91 26.29
N PRO A 586 -14.95 -23.02 25.34
CA PRO A 586 -14.07 -21.95 24.85
C PRO A 586 -13.82 -20.82 25.87
N HIS A 587 -14.62 -20.72 26.95
CA HIS A 587 -14.54 -19.63 27.93
C HIS A 587 -13.66 -19.94 29.15
N VAL A 588 -12.74 -20.91 29.03
CA VAL A 588 -11.82 -21.23 30.12
C VAL A 588 -10.72 -20.18 30.22
N LYS A 589 -10.15 -20.01 31.42
CA LYS A 589 -9.00 -19.10 31.65
C LYS A 589 -7.86 -19.30 30.64
N TYR A 590 -7.75 -20.45 29.97
CA TYR A 590 -6.65 -20.82 29.07
C TYR A 590 -6.76 -20.28 27.62
N SER A 591 -7.89 -19.68 27.20
CA SER A 591 -8.08 -19.15 25.84
C SER A 591 -7.73 -17.66 25.69
N LEU A 592 -7.29 -17.00 26.78
CA LEU A 592 -7.02 -15.55 26.79
C LEU A 592 -5.89 -15.14 25.83
N PHE A 593 -6.18 -14.15 24.99
CA PHE A 593 -5.35 -13.61 23.91
C PHE A 593 -4.95 -12.14 24.19
N PRO A 594 -4.03 -11.88 25.13
CA PRO A 594 -3.67 -10.54 25.58
C PRO A 594 -2.61 -9.83 24.73
N GLN A 595 -1.84 -10.51 23.89
CA GLN A 595 -0.67 -9.86 23.26
C GLN A 595 -0.25 -10.48 21.92
N VAL A 596 0.07 -9.60 20.97
CA VAL A 596 0.78 -9.91 19.72
C VAL A 596 2.00 -9.01 19.59
N ASP A 597 3.15 -9.63 19.37
CA ASP A 597 4.41 -8.99 19.04
C ASP A 597 4.78 -9.34 17.60
N ALA A 598 4.34 -8.51 16.66
CA ALA A 598 4.65 -8.64 15.24
C ALA A 598 4.20 -7.39 14.48
N ILE A 599 4.80 -7.17 13.31
CA ILE A 599 4.18 -6.38 12.25
C ILE A 599 3.16 -7.30 11.58
N LEU A 600 1.90 -6.92 11.54
CA LEU A 600 0.84 -7.66 10.86
C LEU A 600 0.49 -6.92 9.58
N TYR A 601 0.57 -7.62 8.46
CA TYR A 601 0.21 -7.10 7.15
C TYR A 601 -0.62 -8.14 6.40
N THR A 602 -1.71 -7.73 5.78
CA THR A 602 -2.55 -8.61 4.95
C THR A 602 -3.13 -7.83 3.77
N ASN A 603 -3.09 -8.36 2.54
CA ASN A 603 -3.71 -7.63 1.41
C ASN A 603 -5.23 -7.59 1.52
N HIS A 604 -5.84 -8.57 2.20
CA HIS A 604 -7.28 -8.74 2.24
C HIS A 604 -7.84 -8.38 3.63
N PHE A 605 -8.05 -9.37 4.51
CA PHE A 605 -8.81 -9.15 5.74
C PHE A 605 -8.04 -9.54 7.00
N LEU A 606 -8.11 -8.69 8.02
CA LEU A 606 -7.68 -9.03 9.38
C LEU A 606 -8.91 -9.34 10.25
N ALA A 607 -9.17 -10.63 10.45
CA ALA A 607 -10.34 -11.10 11.18
C ALA A 607 -9.97 -11.61 12.57
N GLY A 608 -10.76 -11.29 13.58
CA GLY A 608 -10.53 -11.88 14.89
C GLY A 608 -11.57 -11.54 15.94
N TYR A 609 -11.91 -12.54 16.76
CA TYR A 609 -12.55 -12.32 18.04
C TYR A 609 -11.55 -12.63 19.16
N VAL A 610 -11.05 -11.56 19.79
CA VAL A 610 -9.92 -11.61 20.72
C VAL A 610 -10.43 -11.37 22.14
N GLN A 611 -10.44 -12.43 22.94
CA GLN A 611 -10.94 -12.37 24.32
C GLN A 611 -9.79 -12.21 25.32
N ASN A 612 -9.93 -11.27 26.26
CA ASN A 612 -9.14 -11.25 27.49
C ASN A 612 -10.04 -11.11 28.74
N GLN A 613 -11.18 -11.78 28.69
CA GLN A 613 -12.14 -11.96 29.77
C GLN A 613 -12.60 -13.43 29.78
N TYR A 614 -12.91 -13.98 30.96
CA TYR A 614 -13.43 -15.34 31.10
C TYR A 614 -14.52 -15.39 32.17
N LEU A 615 -15.43 -16.36 32.05
CA LEU A 615 -16.45 -16.62 33.06
C LEU A 615 -15.86 -17.48 34.17
N ASN A 616 -15.96 -17.04 35.42
CA ASN A 616 -15.60 -17.90 36.55
C ASN A 616 -16.75 -18.86 36.89
N GLU A 617 -16.47 -19.85 37.73
CA GLU A 617 -17.41 -20.87 38.20
C GLU A 617 -18.65 -20.30 38.94
N TYR A 618 -18.67 -18.99 39.24
CA TYR A 618 -19.74 -18.26 39.90
C TYR A 618 -20.50 -17.29 38.98
N PHE A 619 -20.42 -17.48 37.65
CA PHE A 619 -21.12 -16.69 36.60
C PHE A 619 -20.75 -15.20 36.52
N GLY A 620 -19.68 -14.77 37.17
CA GLY A 620 -19.14 -13.42 36.98
C GLY A 620 -18.21 -13.37 35.77
N LEU A 621 -18.38 -12.36 34.91
CA LEU A 621 -17.33 -11.96 33.96
C LEU A 621 -16.10 -11.51 34.76
N VAL A 622 -15.02 -12.26 34.66
CA VAL A 622 -13.74 -11.94 35.28
C VAL A 622 -12.79 -11.48 34.20
N ASN A 623 -12.20 -10.30 34.42
CA ASN A 623 -11.14 -9.82 33.57
C ASN A 623 -9.94 -10.78 33.61
N GLY A 624 -9.34 -11.03 32.44
CA GLY A 624 -8.04 -11.67 32.37
C GLY A 624 -6.99 -10.88 33.15
N GLU A 625 -5.84 -11.50 33.44
CA GLU A 625 -4.78 -10.84 34.20
C GLU A 625 -4.07 -9.78 33.34
N ASN A 626 -3.55 -8.72 33.96
CA ASN A 626 -2.64 -7.80 33.27
C ASN A 626 -1.27 -8.45 33.14
N TYR A 627 -0.73 -8.36 31.94
CA TYR A 627 0.65 -8.73 31.67
C TYR A 627 1.46 -7.46 31.46
N THR A 628 2.63 -7.41 32.09
CA THR A 628 3.65 -6.43 31.70
C THR A 628 4.25 -6.84 30.36
N VAL A 629 4.95 -5.90 29.74
CA VAL A 629 5.56 -6.06 28.41
C VAL A 629 6.70 -7.09 28.36
N ASP A 630 7.24 -7.47 29.52
CA ASP A 630 8.20 -8.58 29.71
C ASP A 630 7.51 -9.91 30.05
N ASN A 631 6.18 -9.98 29.89
CA ASN A 631 5.32 -11.11 30.22
C ASN A 631 5.34 -11.52 31.71
N THR A 632 5.82 -10.66 32.61
CA THR A 632 5.67 -10.90 34.05
C THR A 632 4.25 -10.58 34.51
N LYS A 633 3.71 -11.42 35.40
CA LYS A 633 2.34 -11.26 35.90
C LYS A 633 2.25 -10.07 36.85
N LYS A 634 1.35 -9.13 36.60
CA LYS A 634 1.04 -8.02 37.52
C LYS A 634 -0.21 -8.38 38.35
N THR A 635 -0.05 -8.73 39.62
CA THR A 635 -1.14 -8.86 40.61
C THR A 635 -1.53 -7.45 41.13
N THR A 636 -2.72 -7.04 41.61
CA THR A 636 -4.09 -7.55 41.81
C THR A 636 -5.11 -6.42 41.49
N SER A 637 -5.03 -5.78 40.33
CA SER A 637 -6.13 -4.89 39.89
C SER A 637 -7.32 -5.77 39.49
N LEU A 638 -8.39 -5.77 40.29
CA LEU A 638 -9.61 -6.56 40.10
C LEU A 638 -10.39 -6.22 38.79
N TYR A 639 -9.88 -5.31 37.94
CA TYR A 639 -10.63 -4.71 36.84
C TYR A 639 -9.85 -4.48 35.54
N SER A 640 -8.95 -5.37 35.11
CA SER A 640 -8.17 -5.06 33.89
C SER A 640 -7.69 -6.30 33.14
N GLY A 641 -8.39 -6.63 32.06
CA GLY A 641 -7.87 -7.41 30.94
C GLY A 641 -7.52 -6.45 29.81
N GLN A 642 -6.28 -6.49 29.32
CA GLN A 642 -5.80 -5.67 28.20
C GLN A 642 -5.39 -6.56 27.03
N ILE A 643 -5.60 -6.09 25.81
CA ILE A 643 -5.06 -6.68 24.59
C ILE A 643 -4.04 -5.70 24.02
N VAL A 644 -2.85 -6.17 23.67
CA VAL A 644 -1.74 -5.34 23.25
C VAL A 644 -1.18 -5.83 21.91
N PHE A 645 -1.09 -4.94 20.94
CA PHE A 645 -0.39 -5.15 19.69
C PHE A 645 0.87 -4.28 19.68
N ASN A 646 2.05 -4.91 19.60
CA ASN A 646 3.33 -4.22 19.45
C ASN A 646 3.85 -4.40 18.03
N GLY A 647 4.06 -3.29 17.32
CA GLY A 647 4.40 -3.27 15.90
C GLY A 647 3.43 -2.38 15.13
N SER A 648 3.06 -2.80 13.93
CA SER A 648 2.07 -2.13 13.08
C SER A 648 1.04 -3.15 12.63
N ILE A 649 -0.23 -2.73 12.60
CA ILE A 649 -1.33 -3.51 12.03
C ILE A 649 -1.76 -2.82 10.75
N ILE A 650 -1.65 -3.55 9.65
CA ILE A 650 -1.94 -3.06 8.32
C ILE A 650 -2.84 -4.10 7.66
N SER A 651 -4.03 -3.68 7.27
CA SER A 651 -4.93 -4.52 6.48
C SER A 651 -5.70 -3.69 5.49
N ARG A 652 -6.30 -4.34 4.50
CA ARG A 652 -7.25 -3.65 3.63
C ARG A 652 -8.57 -3.43 4.35
N ASN A 653 -9.11 -4.50 4.92
CA ASN A 653 -10.29 -4.49 5.77
C ASN A 653 -9.98 -5.14 7.11
N ASP A 654 -10.79 -4.88 8.12
CA ASP A 654 -10.71 -5.57 9.40
C ASP A 654 -12.07 -5.94 9.99
N GLY A 655 -12.02 -6.87 10.92
CA GLY A 655 -13.17 -7.37 11.68
C GLY A 655 -12.70 -7.85 13.02
N ILE A 656 -12.00 -6.96 13.75
CA ILE A 656 -11.48 -7.25 15.07
C ILE A 656 -12.54 -6.90 16.12
N TYR A 657 -13.12 -7.93 16.70
CA TYR A 657 -13.92 -7.85 17.91
C TYR A 657 -13.07 -8.21 19.11
N TYR A 658 -13.29 -7.50 20.23
CA TYR A 658 -12.53 -7.75 21.43
C TYR A 658 -13.37 -7.66 22.70
N THR A 659 -13.07 -8.52 23.67
CA THR A 659 -13.62 -8.46 25.02
C THR A 659 -12.50 -8.19 26.02
N ALA A 660 -12.14 -6.92 26.14
CA ALA A 660 -11.12 -6.43 27.06
C ALA A 660 -11.45 -5.02 27.53
N ASN A 661 -10.98 -4.67 28.72
CA ASN A 661 -11.14 -3.30 29.25
C ASN A 661 -10.23 -2.30 28.55
N LYS A 662 -9.26 -2.78 27.78
CA LYS A 662 -8.35 -1.96 26.99
C LYS A 662 -7.82 -2.72 25.78
N LEU A 663 -7.88 -2.10 24.61
CA LEU A 663 -7.14 -2.49 23.42
C LEU A 663 -6.03 -1.46 23.18
N LEU A 664 -4.79 -1.90 23.03
CA LEU A 664 -3.62 -1.04 22.88
C LEU A 664 -2.87 -1.38 21.59
N PHE A 665 -2.80 -0.41 20.67
CA PHE A 665 -1.87 -0.43 19.55
C PHE A 665 -0.62 0.36 19.94
N ASN A 666 0.55 -0.24 19.81
CA ASN A 666 1.83 0.35 20.19
C ASN A 666 2.83 0.23 19.04
N HIS A 667 3.08 1.36 18.38
CA HIS A 667 4.01 1.46 17.24
C HIS A 667 5.43 1.06 17.65
N ASP A 668 6.13 0.35 16.77
CA ASP A 668 7.57 0.17 16.90
C ASP A 668 8.31 1.26 16.13
N ASP A 669 8.92 2.21 16.85
CA ASP A 669 9.56 3.37 16.22
C ASP A 669 10.73 3.02 15.28
N ARG A 670 11.24 1.78 15.32
CA ARG A 670 12.22 1.29 14.35
C ARG A 670 11.67 1.23 12.93
N LEU A 671 10.35 1.20 12.75
CA LEU A 671 9.68 1.19 11.44
C LEU A 671 9.55 2.59 10.81
N THR A 672 9.65 3.63 11.63
CA THR A 672 9.41 5.01 11.19
C THR A 672 10.40 5.42 10.11
N ALA A 673 9.88 5.76 8.94
CA ALA A 673 10.63 6.21 7.78
C ALA A 673 11.79 5.26 7.39
N GLU A 674 11.66 3.97 7.75
CA GLU A 674 12.70 2.96 7.59
C GLU A 674 12.43 2.13 6.33
N THR A 675 13.50 1.68 5.68
CA THR A 675 13.40 0.90 4.44
C THR A 675 13.37 -0.61 4.67
N GLY A 676 13.59 -1.05 5.91
CA GLY A 676 13.67 -2.45 6.30
C GLY A 676 15.07 -3.04 6.21
N GLU A 677 15.98 -2.45 5.43
CA GLU A 677 17.34 -2.96 5.25
C GLU A 677 18.10 -3.04 6.59
N THR A 678 17.98 -2.02 7.44
CA THR A 678 18.61 -1.99 8.78
C THR A 678 17.91 -2.95 9.77
N LEU A 679 16.70 -3.39 9.42
CA LEU A 679 15.82 -4.22 10.22
C LEU A 679 16.02 -5.72 9.99
N GLY A 680 16.86 -6.11 9.03
CA GLY A 680 17.04 -7.52 8.65
C GLY A 680 15.78 -8.13 8.03
N MET A 681 14.90 -7.29 7.50
CA MET A 681 13.64 -7.68 6.87
C MET A 681 13.50 -6.97 5.54
N VAL A 682 12.61 -7.48 4.69
CA VAL A 682 12.16 -6.75 3.51
C VAL A 682 10.73 -6.34 3.78
N ILE A 683 10.48 -5.04 3.79
CA ILE A 683 9.15 -4.46 3.91
C ILE A 683 8.51 -4.43 2.52
N PRO A 684 7.21 -4.74 2.39
CA PRO A 684 6.49 -4.61 1.14
C PRO A 684 6.64 -3.21 0.52
N ARG A 685 6.85 -3.17 -0.80
CA ARG A 685 7.12 -1.94 -1.54
C ARG A 685 5.92 -1.52 -2.36
N VAL A 686 5.86 -0.23 -2.65
CA VAL A 686 4.91 0.36 -3.57
C VAL A 686 5.63 1.02 -4.72
N TRP A 687 4.94 1.16 -5.83
CA TRP A 687 5.43 1.96 -6.94
C TRP A 687 5.56 3.43 -6.56
N LYS A 688 6.67 4.05 -6.95
CA LYS A 688 6.80 5.50 -6.91
C LYS A 688 5.88 6.12 -7.94
N GLU A 689 5.35 7.28 -7.61
CA GLU A 689 4.69 8.10 -8.61
C GLU A 689 5.68 8.41 -9.74
N LEU A 690 5.22 8.28 -10.98
CA LEU A 690 6.02 8.58 -12.17
C LEU A 690 6.40 10.06 -12.19
N GLN A 691 7.67 10.34 -11.91
CA GLN A 691 8.22 11.68 -11.98
C GLN A 691 9.03 11.85 -13.28
N PRO A 692 8.82 12.94 -14.06
CA PRO A 692 9.62 13.21 -15.24
C PRO A 692 11.03 13.63 -14.82
N ILE A 693 12.04 12.94 -15.33
CA ILE A 693 13.46 13.26 -15.09
C ILE A 693 13.96 14.29 -16.10
N SER A 694 13.53 14.16 -17.35
CA SER A 694 13.88 15.08 -18.42
C SER A 694 12.73 15.19 -19.41
N MET A 695 12.60 16.37 -20.02
CA MET A 695 11.60 16.65 -21.05
C MET A 695 12.23 17.53 -22.13
N THR A 696 12.06 17.11 -23.38
CA THR A 696 12.38 17.90 -24.56
C THR A 696 11.11 18.15 -25.36
N VAL A 697 10.94 19.38 -25.82
CA VAL A 697 9.82 19.79 -26.69
C VAL A 697 10.39 20.26 -28.02
N GLU A 698 10.00 19.58 -29.10
CA GLU A 698 10.42 19.86 -30.48
C GLU A 698 9.28 20.46 -31.31
#